data_AF-A0A2S0MKE2-F1
#
_entry.id   AF-A0A2S0MKE2-F1
#
_cell.length_a   1.000
_cell.length_b   1.000
_cell.length_c   1.000
_cell.angle_alpha   90.00
_cell.angle_beta   90.00
_cell.angle_gamma   90.00
#
_symmetry.space_group_name_H-M   'P 1'
#
loop_
_entity.id
_entity.type
_entity.pdbx_description
1 polymer ?
#
loop_
_entity_poly.entity_id
_entity_poly.type
_entity_poly.pdbx_seq_one_letter_code
_entity_poly.pdbx_strand_id
1 'polypeptide(L)'
;MAAEDAIRDLLPTLWRPEPGAEGLLPNLIRVTGAGLSRARIDAGNTMQAHWSRFGDYAPISPFVAAFRKEAGLPVLLPADAEVEAHPYLDDLARLAGLLALVPYTDPAAARETVEQFRRRVLGTVALWRGGVSTPAALRQAARLALSGTPERAVSVEEFAPGATLSQTAATRGSPGGLVGPLMRWRIDASTLAPVPPEIFIEGATPEPGRIDIADHPVIERFDPATGTGIGILYNGVVEPGQVLALRPTYSSWLGGETGLRRAMSLPDDMPDDIPANPTALGPWAAAAGAPAGHVAALATGPDGALWAAVNDAGDGQLWQLTASGWTQAFSGLPVLRCLLADGITLLLGHGNGLARLTVFGSPPTLAPDPATATGAAVHALARAGDGTIWAATATGAATIGPGDTLVAVGPGARAETETALAAVLAEPDGIVTLGGAAGLFRFDARAGTWHVYRGDSLDETVPDWLPWDAASDALPADEDVFLPPVTALLRGPDTLLWIGTEYGLAAWGAHRIRNTYATRLRAFPALGTGTIHALAQDERGRIWAGTDRGLLVHDGVDWFEADTALTRLPRPAPEDPGSGWRFDRTGGAWQFAGATGTGFAAQSPAVITADNAAVTALHWTDGAEARLGTLTGDGFAVDGGATPAALRLRVKPSPDRIAEGGLPAIPRLAPGMTHWRYLREEEPAPPAPSSFPAWTREGRLLTPPAERTAPWEGRYLSSKERAMLDQVFAFNPAARVTFRWQPRAPFSITVRLDRPDPAETLPGAVLDRVFEAADRVRPAAAQLRLAFGDPVVRGD
;
A
#
# COMPACT_ATOMS: atom_id res chain seq x y z
N MET A 1 -39.35 5.87 5.94
CA MET A 1 -40.39 6.41 5.04
C MET A 1 -39.76 6.63 3.68
N ALA A 2 -40.36 6.11 2.61
CA ALA A 2 -39.99 6.52 1.25
C ALA A 2 -40.31 8.02 1.09
N ALA A 3 -39.58 8.76 0.25
CA ALA A 3 -39.89 10.18 0.04
C ALA A 3 -41.31 10.36 -0.55
N GLU A 4 -41.82 9.35 -1.25
CA GLU A 4 -43.23 9.23 -1.67
C GLU A 4 -44.19 9.29 -0.48
N ASP A 5 -43.97 8.46 0.55
CA ASP A 5 -44.79 8.46 1.77
C ASP A 5 -44.71 9.80 2.48
N ALA A 6 -43.51 10.39 2.55
CA ALA A 6 -43.30 11.70 3.19
C ALA A 6 -44.05 12.83 2.45
N ILE A 7 -44.03 12.84 1.11
CA ILE A 7 -44.77 13.82 0.30
C ILE A 7 -46.27 13.59 0.42
N ARG A 8 -46.72 12.32 0.37
CA ARG A 8 -48.13 11.95 0.58
C ARG A 8 -48.60 12.40 1.97
N ASP A 9 -47.77 12.24 2.99
CA ASP A 9 -48.12 12.58 4.37
C ASP A 9 -48.09 14.09 4.66
N LEU A 10 -47.49 14.88 3.77
CA LEU A 10 -47.56 16.34 3.78
C LEU A 10 -48.83 16.88 3.09
N LEU A 11 -49.55 16.06 2.31
CA LEU A 11 -50.79 16.49 1.68
C LEU A 11 -51.94 16.54 2.70
N PRO A 12 -52.81 17.56 2.62
CA PRO A 12 -54.04 17.61 3.38
C PRO A 12 -54.88 16.35 3.14
N THR A 13 -55.59 15.89 4.17
CA THR A 13 -56.35 14.62 4.15
C THR A 13 -57.32 14.49 2.97
N LEU A 14 -57.88 15.60 2.49
CA LEU A 14 -58.80 15.65 1.35
C LEU A 14 -58.14 15.41 -0.02
N TRP A 15 -56.81 15.61 -0.13
CA TRP A 15 -56.03 15.48 -1.36
C TRP A 15 -54.98 14.37 -1.27
N ARG A 16 -54.96 13.62 -0.16
CA ARG A 16 -54.03 12.54 0.08
C ARG A 16 -54.50 11.30 -0.70
N PRO A 17 -53.77 10.83 -1.72
CA PRO A 17 -54.15 9.62 -2.42
C PRO A 17 -54.05 8.40 -1.51
N GLU A 18 -54.99 7.46 -1.67
CA GLU A 18 -54.94 6.19 -0.94
C GLU A 18 -53.75 5.34 -1.42
N PRO A 19 -53.15 4.52 -0.52
CA PRO A 19 -52.06 3.62 -0.89
C PRO A 19 -52.46 2.71 -2.06
N GLY A 20 -51.72 2.76 -3.17
CA GLY A 20 -51.99 1.96 -4.37
C GLY A 20 -53.00 2.55 -5.35
N ALA A 21 -53.51 3.76 -5.12
CA ALA A 21 -54.41 4.43 -6.06
C ALA A 21 -53.71 4.77 -7.39
N GLU A 22 -54.33 4.42 -8.51
CA GLU A 22 -53.85 4.77 -9.85
C GLU A 22 -54.49 6.08 -10.33
N GLY A 23 -53.66 7.08 -10.65
CA GLY A 23 -54.12 8.40 -11.08
C GLY A 23 -52.97 9.40 -11.22
N LEU A 24 -53.24 10.56 -11.81
CA LEU A 24 -52.21 11.56 -12.14
C LEU A 24 -51.44 12.06 -10.91
N LEU A 25 -52.14 12.35 -9.81
CA LEU A 25 -51.55 12.86 -8.57
C LEU A 25 -50.70 11.80 -7.82
N PRO A 26 -51.19 10.59 -7.53
CA PRO A 26 -50.35 9.52 -6.96
C PRO A 26 -49.15 9.17 -7.85
N ASN A 27 -49.31 9.14 -9.18
CA ASN A 27 -48.20 8.90 -10.10
C ASN A 27 -47.16 10.03 -10.05
N LEU A 28 -47.60 11.29 -9.97
CA LEU A 28 -46.70 12.43 -9.83
C LEU A 28 -45.92 12.37 -8.51
N ILE A 29 -46.61 12.09 -7.39
CA ILE A 29 -45.98 11.96 -6.06
C ILE A 29 -44.95 10.83 -6.06
N ARG A 30 -45.26 9.69 -6.69
CA ARG A 30 -44.35 8.56 -6.84
C ARG A 30 -43.12 8.90 -7.67
N VAL A 31 -43.31 9.51 -8.85
CA VAL A 31 -42.20 9.90 -9.74
C VAL A 31 -41.32 10.99 -9.09
N THR A 32 -41.93 12.02 -8.51
CA THR A 32 -41.20 13.09 -7.81
C THR A 32 -40.51 12.58 -6.55
N GLY A 33 -41.15 11.70 -5.77
CA GLY A 33 -40.56 11.06 -4.60
C GLY A 33 -39.39 10.15 -4.95
N ALA A 34 -39.49 9.38 -6.03
CA ALA A 34 -38.38 8.58 -6.56
C ALA A 34 -37.22 9.46 -7.02
N GLY A 35 -37.51 10.56 -7.75
CA GLY A 35 -36.51 11.53 -8.18
C GLY A 35 -35.79 12.22 -7.01
N LEU A 36 -36.53 12.65 -5.98
CA LEU A 36 -35.95 13.23 -4.77
C LEU A 36 -35.14 12.22 -3.96
N SER A 37 -35.58 10.96 -3.90
CA SER A 37 -34.84 9.89 -3.22
C SER A 37 -33.52 9.61 -3.94
N ARG A 38 -33.53 9.62 -5.27
CA ARG A 38 -32.34 9.43 -6.11
C ARG A 38 -31.37 10.60 -5.99
N ALA A 39 -31.84 11.83 -6.16
CA ALA A 39 -31.02 13.04 -5.99
C ALA A 39 -30.41 13.14 -4.58
N ARG A 40 -31.13 12.68 -3.55
CA ARG A 40 -30.62 12.58 -2.18
C ARG A 40 -29.52 11.53 -2.03
N ILE A 41 -29.64 10.39 -2.71
CA ILE A 41 -28.62 9.33 -2.73
C ILE A 41 -27.40 9.82 -3.49
N ASP A 42 -27.58 10.43 -4.65
CA ASP A 42 -26.51 10.98 -5.48
C ASP A 42 -25.78 12.12 -4.75
N ALA A 43 -26.50 13.02 -4.07
CA ALA A 43 -25.89 14.04 -3.21
C ALA A 43 -25.09 13.43 -2.05
N GLY A 44 -25.60 12.36 -1.42
CA GLY A 44 -24.88 11.61 -0.40
C GLY A 44 -23.61 10.95 -0.93
N ASN A 45 -23.67 10.39 -2.14
CA ASN A 45 -22.54 9.76 -2.82
C ASN A 45 -21.50 10.79 -3.26
N THR A 46 -21.90 11.96 -3.76
CA THR A 46 -20.99 13.06 -4.11
C THR A 46 -20.30 13.63 -2.87
N MET A 47 -21.04 13.83 -1.77
CA MET A 47 -20.45 14.27 -0.49
C MET A 47 -19.48 13.24 0.11
N GLN A 48 -19.71 11.95 -0.12
CA GLN A 48 -18.81 10.87 0.27
C GLN A 48 -17.64 10.69 -0.72
N ALA A 49 -17.79 11.05 -2.00
CA ALA A 49 -16.74 10.99 -3.01
C ALA A 49 -15.69 12.12 -2.86
N HIS A 50 -15.97 13.16 -2.08
CA HIS A 50 -14.97 14.16 -1.66
C HIS A 50 -13.96 13.66 -0.62
N TRP A 51 -14.00 12.38 -0.23
CA TRP A 51 -13.20 11.83 0.86
C TRP A 51 -11.75 11.40 0.52
N SER A 52 -11.16 11.99 -0.53
CA SER A 52 -9.70 12.12 -0.69
C SER A 52 -9.40 13.44 -1.40
N ARG A 53 -8.48 14.34 -1.04
CA ARG A 53 -7.53 14.56 0.09
C ARG A 53 -7.38 16.09 0.15
N PHE A 54 -7.74 16.80 1.23
CA PHE A 54 -7.42 18.24 1.40
C PHE A 54 -7.79 19.24 0.26
N GLY A 55 -8.66 18.89 -0.69
CA GLY A 55 -8.72 19.52 -2.02
C GLY A 55 -8.68 21.05 -2.08
N ASP A 56 -9.45 21.73 -1.22
CA ASP A 56 -9.64 23.19 -1.38
C ASP A 56 -8.80 24.04 -0.40
N TYR A 57 -8.15 23.42 0.60
CA TYR A 57 -7.39 24.14 1.63
C TYR A 57 -5.96 23.61 1.86
N ALA A 58 -5.55 22.49 1.24
CA ALA A 58 -4.15 22.03 1.29
C ALA A 58 -3.15 23.13 0.91
N PRO A 59 -3.33 23.87 -0.20
CA PRO A 59 -2.36 24.86 -0.65
C PRO A 59 -2.19 26.04 0.32
N ILE A 60 -3.22 26.32 1.12
CA ILE A 60 -3.33 27.48 2.01
C ILE A 60 -3.37 27.11 3.51
N SER A 61 -3.17 25.83 3.84
CA SER A 61 -3.12 25.36 5.23
C SER A 61 -1.99 26.08 5.97
N PRO A 62 -2.16 26.47 7.26
CA PRO A 62 -1.08 27.09 8.04
C PRO A 62 0.21 26.27 8.06
N PHE A 63 0.08 24.94 7.94
CA PHE A 63 1.21 24.02 7.84
C PHE A 63 1.92 24.12 6.49
N VAL A 64 1.19 24.13 5.38
CA VAL A 64 1.75 24.31 4.03
C VAL A 64 2.25 25.74 3.82
N ALA A 65 1.61 26.73 4.43
CA ALA A 65 2.07 28.12 4.47
C ALA A 65 3.36 28.28 5.27
N ALA A 66 3.49 27.60 6.41
CA ALA A 66 4.74 27.57 7.18
C ALA A 66 5.85 26.88 6.38
N PHE A 67 5.56 25.72 5.80
CA PHE A 67 6.48 24.98 4.94
C PHE A 67 6.92 25.80 3.71
N ARG A 68 5.99 26.46 3.01
CA ARG A 68 6.30 27.35 1.86
C ARG A 68 7.13 28.54 2.29
N LYS A 69 6.82 29.14 3.44
CA LYS A 69 7.57 30.26 4.00
C LYS A 69 8.99 29.85 4.41
N GLU A 70 9.16 28.66 4.99
CA GLU A 70 10.47 28.06 5.31
C GLU A 70 11.26 27.74 4.02
N ALA A 71 10.58 27.28 2.97
CA ALA A 71 11.16 27.01 1.65
C ALA A 71 11.30 28.25 0.73
N GLY A 72 11.08 29.48 1.24
CA GLY A 72 11.22 30.73 0.46
C GLY A 72 10.17 30.95 -0.65
N LEU A 73 9.10 30.15 -0.66
CA LEU A 73 7.99 30.24 -1.61
C LEU A 73 6.88 31.18 -1.10
N PRO A 74 6.17 31.89 -2.00
CA PRO A 74 5.04 32.72 -1.61
C PRO A 74 3.92 31.86 -1.02
N VAL A 75 3.40 32.29 0.13
CA VAL A 75 2.22 31.69 0.76
C VAL A 75 1.02 31.91 -0.16
N LEU A 76 0.34 30.83 -0.51
CA LEU A 76 -0.88 30.92 -1.32
C LEU A 76 -2.02 31.46 -0.48
N LEU A 77 -2.78 32.38 -1.05
CA LEU A 77 -3.98 32.95 -0.47
C LEU A 77 -5.22 32.31 -1.11
N PRO A 78 -6.37 32.27 -0.40
CA PRO A 78 -7.59 31.65 -0.91
C PRO A 78 -8.09 32.19 -2.26
N ALA A 79 -7.64 33.38 -2.68
CA ALA A 79 -8.04 34.06 -3.92
C ALA A 79 -6.99 33.99 -5.03
N ASP A 80 -5.88 33.25 -4.83
CA ASP A 80 -4.89 33.08 -5.89
C ASP A 80 -5.46 32.17 -6.99
N ALA A 81 -5.17 32.51 -8.25
CA ALA A 81 -5.67 31.76 -9.41
C ALA A 81 -5.29 30.26 -9.41
N GLU A 82 -4.22 29.92 -8.70
CA GLU A 82 -3.76 28.54 -8.46
C GLU A 82 -4.69 27.76 -7.51
N VAL A 83 -5.36 28.45 -6.58
CA VAL A 83 -6.37 27.89 -5.67
C VAL A 83 -7.74 27.83 -6.35
N GLU A 84 -8.09 28.82 -7.17
CA GLU A 84 -9.35 28.86 -7.94
C GLU A 84 -9.45 27.80 -9.04
N ALA A 85 -8.33 27.21 -9.48
CA ALA A 85 -8.32 26.08 -10.40
C ALA A 85 -8.85 24.76 -9.78
N HIS A 86 -9.16 24.75 -8.48
CA HIS A 86 -9.74 23.62 -7.75
C HIS A 86 -11.29 23.76 -7.62
N PRO A 87 -12.09 22.94 -8.34
CA PRO A 87 -13.45 23.30 -8.77
C PRO A 87 -14.62 22.93 -7.81
N TYR A 88 -14.39 22.69 -6.52
CA TYR A 88 -15.38 21.94 -5.71
C TYR A 88 -16.43 22.77 -4.94
N LEU A 89 -16.29 24.11 -4.88
CA LEU A 89 -17.17 24.97 -4.06
C LEU A 89 -18.55 25.26 -4.68
N ASP A 90 -18.69 25.25 -6.01
CA ASP A 90 -19.90 25.73 -6.67
C ASP A 90 -21.10 24.75 -6.64
N ASP A 91 -20.84 23.44 -6.50
CA ASP A 91 -21.90 22.40 -6.53
C ASP A 91 -22.50 22.06 -5.15
N LEU A 92 -21.81 22.38 -4.06
CA LEU A 92 -22.16 21.96 -2.69
C LEU A 92 -23.45 22.64 -2.16
N ALA A 93 -23.69 23.90 -2.51
CA ALA A 93 -24.86 24.64 -2.03
C ALA A 93 -26.18 24.16 -2.67
N ARG A 94 -26.11 23.59 -3.87
CA ARG A 94 -27.26 23.07 -4.63
C ARG A 94 -27.66 21.67 -4.17
N LEU A 95 -26.68 20.85 -3.75
CA LEU A 95 -26.88 19.48 -3.26
C LEU A 95 -27.26 19.42 -1.77
N ALA A 96 -26.81 20.36 -0.94
CA ALA A 96 -27.15 20.42 0.49
C ALA A 96 -28.64 20.68 0.80
N GLY A 97 -29.40 21.19 -0.17
CA GLY A 97 -30.86 21.36 -0.07
C GLY A 97 -31.65 20.05 0.06
N LEU A 98 -31.00 18.89 -0.12
CA LEU A 98 -31.63 17.55 -0.17
C LEU A 98 -31.27 16.63 1.01
N LEU A 99 -30.60 17.14 2.05
CA LEU A 99 -30.11 16.32 3.17
C LEU A 99 -31.24 15.66 3.99
N ALA A 100 -31.08 14.36 4.27
CA ALA A 100 -32.02 13.52 5.05
C ALA A 100 -31.97 13.77 6.56
N LEU A 101 -32.04 15.02 7.02
CA LEU A 101 -32.07 15.33 8.45
C LEU A 101 -33.48 15.05 9.01
N VAL A 102 -33.57 14.19 10.01
CA VAL A 102 -34.80 13.94 10.78
C VAL A 102 -34.61 14.45 12.21
N PRO A 103 -35.67 14.94 12.90
CA PRO A 103 -35.57 15.35 14.29
C PRO A 103 -35.11 14.19 15.17
N TYR A 104 -34.23 14.46 16.14
CA TYR A 104 -33.88 13.44 17.13
C TYR A 104 -35.05 13.17 18.06
N THR A 105 -35.41 11.90 18.20
CA THR A 105 -36.56 11.43 18.99
C THR A 105 -36.17 10.55 20.18
N ASP A 106 -35.11 9.76 20.04
CA ASP A 106 -34.52 8.90 21.07
C ASP A 106 -33.31 9.61 21.74
N PRO A 107 -32.79 9.24 22.92
CA PRO A 107 -33.63 8.99 24.08
C PRO A 107 -34.65 10.12 24.25
N ALA A 108 -35.82 9.80 24.79
CA ALA A 108 -36.92 10.76 25.00
C ALA A 108 -36.48 12.03 25.78
N ALA A 109 -35.49 11.90 26.67
CA ALA A 109 -34.90 12.99 27.45
C ALA A 109 -34.01 13.96 26.64
N ALA A 110 -33.59 13.58 25.43
CA ALA A 110 -32.79 14.38 24.50
C ALA A 110 -33.51 14.63 23.16
N ARG A 111 -34.84 14.60 23.17
CA ARG A 111 -35.67 14.86 21.98
C ARG A 111 -35.56 16.32 21.57
N GLU A 112 -35.42 16.56 20.27
CA GLU A 112 -35.41 17.92 19.72
C GLU A 112 -36.81 18.52 19.64
N THR A 113 -36.91 19.81 19.97
CA THR A 113 -38.02 20.66 19.56
C THR A 113 -37.92 21.02 18.08
N VAL A 114 -39.04 21.47 17.49
CA VAL A 114 -39.09 21.93 16.09
C VAL A 114 -38.05 23.03 15.83
N GLU A 115 -37.86 23.96 16.78
CA GLU A 115 -36.95 25.09 16.61
C GLU A 115 -35.48 24.70 16.79
N GLN A 116 -35.20 23.69 17.61
CA GLN A 116 -33.87 23.08 17.72
C GLN A 116 -33.52 22.31 16.44
N PHE A 117 -34.47 21.54 15.89
CA PHE A 117 -34.31 20.87 14.61
C PHE A 117 -34.05 21.86 13.48
N ARG A 118 -34.83 22.95 13.38
CA ARG A 118 -34.63 24.01 12.38
C ARG A 118 -33.24 24.66 12.50
N ARG A 119 -32.80 24.97 13.73
CA ARG A 119 -31.46 25.50 13.99
C ARG A 119 -30.37 24.51 13.61
N ARG A 120 -30.57 23.21 13.88
CA ARG A 120 -29.63 22.17 13.48
C ARG A 120 -29.53 22.08 11.96
N VAL A 121 -30.66 22.10 11.24
CA VAL A 121 -30.66 22.12 9.76
C VAL A 121 -29.84 23.30 9.22
N LEU A 122 -30.11 24.52 9.72
CA LEU A 122 -29.37 25.72 9.31
C LEU A 122 -27.88 25.63 9.67
N GLY A 123 -27.57 25.14 10.88
CA GLY A 123 -26.20 24.96 11.35
C GLY A 123 -25.45 23.88 10.58
N THR A 124 -26.12 22.80 10.17
CA THR A 124 -25.56 21.76 9.30
C THR A 124 -25.30 22.33 7.91
N VAL A 125 -26.21 23.11 7.33
CA VAL A 125 -25.96 23.78 6.03
C VAL A 125 -24.76 24.75 6.14
N ALA A 126 -24.67 25.52 7.23
CA ALA A 126 -23.54 26.42 7.47
C ALA A 126 -22.21 25.67 7.68
N LEU A 127 -22.24 24.55 8.41
CA LEU A 127 -21.10 23.64 8.59
C LEU A 127 -20.54 23.18 7.24
N TRP A 128 -21.41 22.71 6.33
CA TRP A 128 -20.98 22.26 5.01
C TRP A 128 -20.46 23.40 4.12
N ARG A 129 -21.05 24.61 4.22
CA ARG A 129 -20.54 25.81 3.54
C ARG A 129 -19.16 26.25 4.04
N GLY A 130 -18.84 25.99 5.30
CA GLY A 130 -17.57 26.35 5.92
C GLY A 130 -16.44 25.33 5.67
N GLY A 131 -16.71 24.26 4.92
CA GLY A 131 -15.79 23.15 4.70
C GLY A 131 -15.80 22.12 5.84
N VAL A 132 -15.58 20.84 5.48
CA VAL A 132 -15.39 19.75 6.45
C VAL A 132 -13.92 19.48 6.74
N SER A 133 -13.63 18.56 7.65
CA SER A 133 -12.27 18.13 7.96
C SER A 133 -11.41 19.18 8.68
N THR A 134 -12.03 20.17 9.33
CA THR A 134 -11.35 21.15 10.20
C THR A 134 -11.71 20.95 11.67
N PRO A 135 -10.86 21.36 12.64
CA PRO A 135 -11.22 21.39 14.05
C PRO A 135 -12.49 22.21 14.36
N ALA A 136 -12.75 23.25 13.56
CA ALA A 136 -13.97 24.04 13.67
C ALA A 136 -15.20 23.24 13.21
N ALA A 137 -15.08 22.53 12.08
CA ALA A 137 -16.14 21.67 11.57
C ALA A 137 -16.43 20.50 12.52
N LEU A 138 -15.40 19.84 13.07
CA LEU A 138 -15.55 18.77 14.06
C LEU A 138 -16.24 19.24 15.34
N ARG A 139 -15.81 20.38 15.89
CA ARG A 139 -16.48 21.00 17.06
C ARG A 139 -17.93 21.35 16.75
N GLN A 140 -18.18 21.91 15.58
CA GLN A 140 -19.52 22.35 15.19
C GLN A 140 -20.45 21.16 14.90
N ALA A 141 -19.96 20.09 14.27
CA ALA A 141 -20.72 18.86 14.05
C ALA A 141 -21.09 18.18 15.38
N ALA A 142 -20.13 18.08 16.31
CA ALA A 142 -20.38 17.56 17.65
C ALA A 142 -21.40 18.42 18.42
N ARG A 143 -21.31 19.75 18.35
CA ARG A 143 -22.30 20.67 18.95
C ARG A 143 -23.69 20.52 18.34
N LEU A 144 -23.79 20.38 17.02
CA LEU A 144 -25.06 20.17 16.34
C LEU A 144 -25.68 18.82 16.72
N ALA A 145 -24.87 17.78 16.93
CA ALA A 145 -25.32 16.46 17.38
C ALA A 145 -25.79 16.41 18.84
N LEU A 146 -25.39 17.40 19.65
CA LEU A 146 -25.86 17.59 21.03
C LEU A 146 -27.20 18.34 21.12
N SER A 147 -27.83 18.68 19.99
CA SER A 147 -29.14 19.33 19.98
C SER A 147 -30.19 18.51 20.74
N GLY A 148 -30.95 19.17 21.61
CA GLY A 148 -31.86 18.51 22.55
C GLY A 148 -31.24 18.15 23.91
N THR A 149 -29.94 18.41 24.12
CA THR A 149 -29.24 18.20 25.41
C THR A 149 -28.81 19.53 26.05
N PRO A 150 -28.44 19.55 27.35
CA PRO A 150 -27.84 20.73 27.98
C PRO A 150 -26.54 21.15 27.29
N GLU A 151 -26.36 22.46 27.14
CA GLU A 151 -25.18 23.05 26.51
C GLU A 151 -23.89 22.66 27.25
N ARG A 152 -22.86 22.28 26.50
CA ARG A 152 -21.56 21.86 27.04
C ARG A 152 -20.43 22.21 26.07
N ALA A 153 -19.24 22.40 26.61
CA ALA A 153 -18.05 22.68 25.81
C ALA A 153 -17.60 21.44 25.03
N VAL A 154 -17.06 21.69 23.84
CA VAL A 154 -16.47 20.67 22.95
C VAL A 154 -15.10 21.15 22.55
N SER A 155 -14.07 20.37 22.87
CA SER A 155 -12.71 20.55 22.37
C SER A 155 -12.36 19.48 21.35
N VAL A 156 -11.40 19.79 20.49
CA VAL A 156 -10.84 18.87 19.49
C VAL A 156 -9.33 18.91 19.66
N GLU A 157 -8.74 17.74 19.86
CA GLU A 157 -7.30 17.52 19.99
C GLU A 157 -6.84 16.76 18.74
N GLU A 158 -5.84 17.28 18.04
CA GLU A 158 -5.24 16.65 16.87
C GLU A 158 -3.87 16.07 17.23
N PHE A 159 -3.60 14.84 16.81
CA PHE A 159 -2.32 14.18 16.99
C PHE A 159 -1.74 13.86 15.61
N ALA A 160 -0.66 14.57 15.26
CA ALA A 160 0.01 14.46 13.97
C ALA A 160 0.59 13.05 13.71
N PRO A 161 0.79 12.64 12.44
CA PRO A 161 1.70 11.54 12.13
C PRO A 161 3.04 11.79 12.82
N GLY A 162 3.66 10.72 13.32
CA GLY A 162 4.74 10.79 14.30
C GLY A 162 5.81 11.81 13.92
N ALA A 163 6.16 12.69 14.87
CA ALA A 163 7.32 13.56 14.74
C ALA A 163 8.54 12.73 14.33
N THR A 164 9.45 13.34 13.55
CA THR A 164 10.73 12.70 13.23
C THR A 164 11.39 12.24 14.53
N LEU A 165 11.56 10.93 14.67
CA LEU A 165 12.25 10.32 15.78
C LEU A 165 13.73 10.22 15.42
N SER A 166 14.57 10.41 16.44
CA SER A 166 16.01 10.23 16.34
C SER A 166 16.49 9.35 17.48
N GLN A 167 17.36 8.39 17.16
CA GLN A 167 17.97 7.51 18.14
C GLN A 167 19.43 7.27 17.80
N THR A 168 20.33 7.70 18.69
CA THR A 168 21.74 7.31 18.65
C THR A 168 21.90 5.89 19.19
N ALA A 169 22.71 5.08 18.52
CA ALA A 169 23.03 3.72 18.93
C ALA A 169 23.56 3.71 20.37
N ALA A 170 22.90 2.93 21.24
CA ALA A 170 23.31 2.81 22.63
C ALA A 170 24.59 1.97 22.73
N THR A 171 25.54 2.42 23.55
CA THR A 171 26.85 1.78 23.70
C THR A 171 26.99 1.23 25.11
N ARG A 172 27.60 0.05 25.24
CA ARG A 172 28.01 -0.55 26.51
C ARG A 172 29.53 -0.65 26.49
N GLY A 173 30.23 0.19 27.26
CA GLY A 173 31.69 0.20 27.32
C GLY A 173 32.32 1.60 27.28
N SER A 174 33.65 1.66 27.34
CA SER A 174 34.46 2.89 27.30
C SER A 174 35.43 2.85 26.12
N PRO A 175 35.44 3.85 25.21
CA PRO A 175 34.78 5.14 25.33
C PRO A 175 33.26 5.10 25.08
N GLY A 176 32.50 5.83 25.89
CA GLY A 176 31.05 5.89 25.77
C GLY A 176 30.61 6.64 24.51
N GLY A 177 29.52 6.19 23.91
CA GLY A 177 28.90 6.81 22.73
C GLY A 177 29.48 6.40 21.38
N LEU A 178 30.52 5.54 21.36
CA LEU A 178 31.06 4.95 20.14
C LEU A 178 30.68 3.47 19.98
N VAL A 179 30.39 3.08 18.74
CA VAL A 179 30.17 1.70 18.33
C VAL A 179 31.38 1.15 17.58
N GLY A 180 31.59 -0.15 17.71
CA GLY A 180 32.59 -0.92 16.99
C GLY A 180 32.00 -2.20 16.42
N PRO A 181 32.78 -2.94 15.62
CA PRO A 181 32.29 -4.17 14.99
C PRO A 181 31.67 -5.14 16.00
N LEU A 182 30.54 -5.74 15.61
CA LEU A 182 29.69 -6.66 16.38
C LEU A 182 28.86 -6.03 17.50
N MET A 183 28.98 -4.72 17.76
CA MET A 183 28.11 -4.03 18.72
C MET A 183 26.68 -3.97 18.19
N ARG A 184 25.72 -4.25 19.08
CA ARG A 184 24.31 -4.41 18.75
C ARG A 184 23.45 -3.44 19.54
N TRP A 185 22.40 -2.94 18.92
CA TRP A 185 21.34 -2.20 19.59
C TRP A 185 19.99 -2.59 19.01
N ARG A 186 18.93 -2.04 19.62
CA ARG A 186 17.56 -2.26 19.18
C ARG A 186 16.88 -0.93 18.94
N ILE A 187 16.00 -0.90 17.95
CA ILE A 187 15.17 0.25 17.62
C ILE A 187 13.72 -0.22 17.63
N ASP A 188 12.91 0.42 18.47
CA ASP A 188 11.45 0.34 18.39
C ASP A 188 11.00 1.50 17.50
N ALA A 189 10.53 1.17 16.30
CA ALA A 189 10.16 2.17 15.33
C ALA A 189 8.82 2.84 15.64
N SER A 190 8.02 2.27 16.54
CA SER A 190 6.66 2.73 16.91
C SER A 190 5.80 3.05 15.68
N THR A 191 5.91 2.21 14.65
CA THR A 191 5.31 2.39 13.32
C THR A 191 4.31 1.27 13.03
N LEU A 192 3.24 1.58 12.29
CA LEU A 192 2.27 0.57 11.82
C LEU A 192 2.72 -0.17 10.55
N ALA A 193 3.67 0.40 9.81
CA ALA A 193 4.20 -0.19 8.57
C ALA A 193 5.71 0.05 8.47
N PRO A 194 6.45 -0.77 7.68
CA PRO A 194 7.89 -0.60 7.53
C PRO A 194 8.27 0.79 7.00
N VAL A 195 9.22 1.45 7.67
CA VAL A 195 9.69 2.80 7.32
C VAL A 195 11.19 2.81 7.02
N PRO A 196 11.64 3.52 5.99
CA PRO A 196 13.06 3.68 5.70
C PRO A 196 13.67 4.73 6.64
N PRO A 197 14.75 4.40 7.39
CA PRO A 197 15.47 5.38 8.17
C PRO A 197 16.54 6.09 7.34
N GLU A 198 16.91 7.30 7.76
CA GLU A 198 18.23 7.86 7.48
C GLU A 198 19.21 7.42 8.56
N ILE A 199 20.45 7.16 8.16
CA ILE A 199 21.52 6.70 9.06
C ILE A 199 22.71 7.63 8.93
N PHE A 200 23.17 8.17 10.06
CA PHE A 200 24.34 9.02 10.16
C PHE A 200 25.45 8.28 10.88
N ILE A 201 26.64 8.21 10.27
CA ILE A 201 27.83 7.58 10.82
C ILE A 201 28.90 8.67 10.97
N GLU A 202 29.22 9.05 12.20
CA GLU A 202 30.25 10.05 12.52
C GLU A 202 31.57 9.32 12.84
N GLY A 203 32.65 9.69 12.14
CA GLY A 203 33.98 9.12 12.36
C GLY A 203 34.60 9.61 13.68
N ALA A 204 35.07 8.68 14.52
CA ALA A 204 35.73 9.01 15.77
C ALA A 204 37.21 9.38 15.56
N THR A 205 37.78 10.18 16.48
CA THR A 205 39.22 10.44 16.53
C THR A 205 39.98 9.17 16.93
N PRO A 206 40.87 8.62 16.08
CA PRO A 206 41.57 7.38 16.37
C PRO A 206 42.52 7.51 17.56
N GLU A 207 42.57 6.48 18.39
CA GLU A 207 43.46 6.34 19.54
C GLU A 207 44.11 4.96 19.47
N PRO A 208 45.44 4.84 19.30
CA PRO A 208 46.10 3.55 19.12
C PRO A 208 45.74 2.53 20.20
N GLY A 209 45.20 1.38 19.76
CA GLY A 209 44.79 0.29 20.65
C GLY A 209 43.50 0.53 21.44
N ARG A 210 42.77 1.62 21.17
CA ARG A 210 41.53 1.98 21.90
C ARG A 210 40.38 2.45 21.00
N ILE A 211 40.66 3.21 19.96
CA ILE A 211 39.67 3.69 18.98
C ILE A 211 40.26 3.51 17.58
N ASP A 212 39.57 2.75 16.74
CA ASP A 212 39.95 2.55 15.34
C ASP A 212 39.33 3.64 14.45
N ILE A 213 39.81 3.75 13.22
CA ILE A 213 39.19 4.60 12.20
C ILE A 213 37.92 3.95 11.66
N ALA A 214 36.93 4.76 11.26
CA ALA A 214 35.68 4.29 10.66
C ALA A 214 35.85 4.02 9.15
N ASP A 215 36.65 3.01 8.80
CA ASP A 215 36.84 2.56 7.43
C ASP A 215 35.94 1.38 7.08
N HIS A 216 35.44 1.38 5.84
CA HIS A 216 34.52 0.39 5.28
C HIS A 216 33.38 0.00 6.24
N PRO A 217 32.67 0.98 6.83
CA PRO A 217 31.65 0.69 7.83
C PRO A 217 30.45 0.01 7.19
N VAL A 218 29.87 -0.94 7.93
CA VAL A 218 28.67 -1.67 7.55
C VAL A 218 27.62 -1.52 8.64
N ILE A 219 26.43 -1.09 8.27
CA ILE A 219 25.27 -1.08 9.17
C ILE A 219 24.33 -2.18 8.73
N GLU A 220 24.09 -3.14 9.63
CA GLU A 220 23.29 -4.32 9.33
C GLU A 220 22.06 -4.43 10.22
N ARG A 221 20.92 -4.69 9.59
CA ARG A 221 19.75 -5.26 10.25
C ARG A 221 19.87 -6.78 10.20
N PHE A 222 19.84 -7.43 11.35
CA PHE A 222 20.03 -8.89 11.44
C PHE A 222 18.95 -9.53 12.30
N ASP A 223 18.71 -10.82 12.08
CA ASP A 223 17.85 -11.63 12.94
C ASP A 223 18.74 -12.46 13.89
N PRO A 224 18.69 -12.20 15.22
CA PRO A 224 19.46 -12.97 16.18
C PRO A 224 19.12 -14.46 16.25
N ALA A 225 17.91 -14.87 15.84
CA ALA A 225 17.45 -16.25 15.91
C ALA A 225 18.04 -17.12 14.79
N THR A 226 18.10 -16.58 13.58
CA THR A 226 18.62 -17.29 12.39
C THR A 226 20.08 -16.93 12.09
N GLY A 227 20.54 -15.78 12.56
CA GLY A 227 21.84 -15.19 12.22
C GLY A 227 21.93 -14.65 10.79
N THR A 228 20.80 -14.52 10.09
CA THR A 228 20.74 -13.87 8.78
C THR A 228 20.73 -12.35 8.92
N GLY A 229 21.13 -11.65 7.87
CA GLY A 229 21.21 -10.20 7.90
C GLY A 229 21.32 -9.55 6.53
N ILE A 230 20.94 -8.28 6.48
CA ILE A 230 21.10 -7.42 5.30
C ILE A 230 21.73 -6.12 5.80
N GLY A 231 22.90 -5.81 5.27
CA GLY A 231 23.67 -4.64 5.62
C GLY A 231 24.04 -3.80 4.42
N ILE A 232 24.24 -2.51 4.68
CA ILE A 232 24.73 -1.56 3.71
C ILE A 232 26.17 -1.19 4.08
N LEU A 233 27.07 -1.39 3.13
CA LEU A 233 28.50 -1.11 3.24
C LEU A 233 28.81 0.20 2.53
N TYR A 234 29.54 1.08 3.19
CA TYR A 234 30.20 2.22 2.56
C TYR A 234 31.62 1.85 2.16
N ASN A 235 31.95 1.97 0.89
CA ASN A 235 33.26 1.63 0.34
C ASN A 235 34.21 2.84 0.42
N GLY A 236 34.59 3.20 1.65
CA GLY A 236 35.47 4.33 1.91
C GLY A 236 35.75 4.53 3.40
N VAL A 237 36.35 5.66 3.73
CA VAL A 237 36.70 6.06 5.10
C VAL A 237 35.83 7.24 5.51
N VAL A 238 35.32 7.21 6.74
CA VAL A 238 34.70 8.39 7.37
C VAL A 238 35.75 9.03 8.27
N GLU A 239 36.24 10.20 7.86
CA GLU A 239 37.32 10.89 8.57
C GLU A 239 36.87 11.38 9.96
N PRO A 240 37.80 11.60 10.90
CA PRO A 240 37.46 12.07 12.25
C PRO A 240 36.66 13.39 12.24
N GLY A 241 35.49 13.39 12.86
CA GLY A 241 34.57 14.53 12.89
C GLY A 241 33.74 14.73 11.61
N GLN A 242 33.94 13.92 10.58
CA GLN A 242 33.10 13.88 9.39
C GLN A 242 31.90 12.95 9.62
N VAL A 243 30.79 13.24 8.96
CA VAL A 243 29.56 12.44 9.00
C VAL A 243 29.27 11.88 7.62
N LEU A 244 29.09 10.57 7.55
CA LEU A 244 28.48 9.90 6.42
C LEU A 244 26.96 9.80 6.66
N ALA A 245 26.18 10.47 5.82
CA ALA A 245 24.73 10.33 5.76
C ALA A 245 24.35 9.30 4.70
N LEU A 246 23.66 8.24 5.12
CA LEU A 246 22.98 7.29 4.26
C LEU A 246 21.51 7.70 4.18
N ARG A 247 21.07 8.14 3.00
CA ARG A 247 19.73 8.67 2.77
C ARG A 247 18.95 7.78 1.80
N PRO A 248 17.67 7.44 2.07
CA PRO A 248 16.88 6.60 1.18
C PRO A 248 16.67 7.24 -0.20
N THR A 249 16.80 6.44 -1.25
CA THR A 249 16.37 6.78 -2.62
C THR A 249 15.34 5.76 -3.09
N TYR A 250 14.56 6.11 -4.12
CA TYR A 250 13.55 5.20 -4.64
C TYR A 250 13.56 5.16 -6.15
N SER A 251 13.14 4.05 -6.71
CA SER A 251 12.92 3.92 -8.15
C SER A 251 11.64 3.19 -8.44
N SER A 252 10.92 3.66 -9.46
CA SER A 252 9.81 2.95 -10.07
C SER A 252 10.23 2.46 -11.45
N TRP A 253 9.82 1.23 -11.75
CA TRP A 253 10.21 0.50 -12.95
C TRP A 253 8.96 0.13 -13.72
N LEU A 254 8.97 0.39 -15.03
CA LEU A 254 7.91 0.02 -15.96
C LEU A 254 8.48 -0.92 -17.00
N GLY A 255 7.93 -2.13 -17.08
CA GLY A 255 8.16 -3.06 -18.18
C GLY A 255 7.14 -2.83 -19.30
N GLY A 256 7.59 -2.92 -20.54
CA GLY A 256 6.73 -2.92 -21.71
C GLY A 256 7.18 -3.94 -22.75
N GLU A 257 6.66 -3.83 -23.96
CA GLU A 257 6.96 -4.76 -25.06
C GLU A 257 8.40 -4.69 -25.56
N THR A 258 9.06 -3.56 -25.39
CA THR A 258 10.38 -3.28 -25.98
C THR A 258 11.51 -3.17 -24.94
N GLY A 259 11.20 -3.21 -23.65
CA GLY A 259 12.18 -3.17 -22.57
C GLY A 259 11.68 -2.48 -21.30
N LEU A 260 12.63 -2.03 -20.47
CA LEU A 260 12.36 -1.37 -19.20
C LEU A 260 12.56 0.15 -19.26
N ARG A 261 11.69 0.86 -18.53
CA ARG A 261 11.85 2.28 -18.19
C ARG A 261 11.96 2.46 -16.68
N ARG A 262 12.67 3.49 -16.24
CA ARG A 262 12.92 3.82 -14.84
C ARG A 262 12.65 5.29 -14.57
N ALA A 263 12.03 5.58 -13.43
CA ALA A 263 12.07 6.89 -12.79
C ALA A 263 12.77 6.78 -11.43
N MET A 264 13.38 7.86 -10.98
CA MET A 264 14.07 7.92 -9.68
C MET A 264 13.53 9.07 -8.85
N SER A 265 13.60 8.90 -7.53
CA SER A 265 13.46 10.01 -6.59
C SER A 265 14.66 10.02 -5.65
N LEU A 266 15.40 11.12 -5.69
CA LEU A 266 16.58 11.35 -4.87
C LEU A 266 16.26 12.40 -3.79
N PRO A 267 16.90 12.33 -2.62
CA PRO A 267 16.76 13.35 -1.58
C PRO A 267 17.13 14.75 -2.05
N ASP A 268 18.16 14.88 -2.88
CA ASP A 268 18.69 16.16 -3.33
C ASP A 268 17.84 16.82 -4.44
N ASP A 269 16.94 16.06 -5.09
CA ASP A 269 15.99 16.60 -6.07
C ASP A 269 14.77 17.27 -5.41
N MET A 270 14.62 17.08 -4.10
CA MET A 270 13.50 17.61 -3.32
C MET A 270 13.90 18.93 -2.64
N PRO A 271 12.97 19.90 -2.48
CA PRO A 271 13.21 21.07 -1.64
C PRO A 271 13.68 20.66 -0.23
N ASP A 272 14.52 21.50 0.38
CA ASP A 272 15.15 21.23 1.68
C ASP A 272 14.14 20.65 2.70
N ASP A 273 14.57 19.61 3.41
CA ASP A 273 13.82 18.84 4.43
C ASP A 273 12.65 17.95 3.96
N ILE A 274 12.37 17.82 2.65
CA ILE A 274 11.42 16.80 2.17
C ILE A 274 12.14 15.47 1.85
N PRO A 275 11.74 14.34 2.46
CA PRO A 275 12.25 13.03 2.08
C PRO A 275 11.98 12.68 0.62
N ALA A 276 12.85 11.87 0.02
CA ALA A 276 12.62 11.33 -1.32
C ALA A 276 11.25 10.65 -1.43
N ASN A 277 10.62 10.78 -2.59
CA ASN A 277 9.28 10.29 -2.85
C ASN A 277 9.32 8.75 -3.09
N PRO A 278 8.73 7.91 -2.22
CA PRO A 278 8.80 6.45 -2.34
C PRO A 278 8.14 5.88 -3.60
N THR A 279 7.32 6.66 -4.29
CA THR A 279 6.69 6.20 -5.54
C THR A 279 7.50 6.52 -6.78
N ALA A 280 8.44 7.48 -6.73
CA ALA A 280 9.21 7.96 -7.89
C ALA A 280 8.32 8.25 -9.12
N LEU A 281 7.65 9.41 -9.14
CA LEU A 281 6.51 9.72 -10.02
C LEU A 281 6.85 10.13 -11.46
N GLY A 282 7.86 9.51 -12.06
CA GLY A 282 8.37 9.96 -13.35
C GLY A 282 9.29 11.18 -13.23
N PRO A 283 9.88 11.62 -14.35
CA PRO A 283 9.72 11.06 -15.68
C PRO A 283 10.37 9.67 -15.82
N TRP A 284 9.71 8.77 -16.55
CA TRP A 284 10.26 7.45 -16.86
C TRP A 284 11.08 7.52 -18.15
N ALA A 285 12.38 7.22 -18.04
CA ALA A 285 13.28 7.12 -19.17
C ALA A 285 13.69 5.66 -19.41
N ALA A 286 14.17 5.34 -20.62
CA ALA A 286 14.72 4.02 -20.91
C ALA A 286 15.83 3.67 -19.89
N ALA A 287 15.74 2.49 -19.27
CA ALA A 287 16.68 2.07 -18.26
C ALA A 287 18.03 1.71 -18.92
N ALA A 288 19.09 2.43 -18.55
CA ALA A 288 20.42 2.22 -19.14
C ALA A 288 20.92 0.79 -18.94
N GLY A 289 21.35 0.15 -20.03
CA GLY A 289 21.84 -1.24 -20.03
C GLY A 289 20.78 -2.31 -19.76
N ALA A 290 19.50 -1.94 -19.63
CA ALA A 290 18.43 -2.90 -19.39
C ALA A 290 18.20 -3.81 -20.60
N PRO A 291 17.69 -5.04 -20.38
CA PRO A 291 17.32 -5.93 -21.48
C PRO A 291 16.27 -5.31 -22.40
N ALA A 292 16.40 -5.63 -23.69
CA ALA A 292 15.38 -5.38 -24.70
C ALA A 292 14.41 -6.57 -24.76
N GLY A 293 13.19 -6.33 -25.25
CA GLY A 293 12.15 -7.35 -25.40
C GLY A 293 11.01 -7.20 -24.40
N HIS A 294 10.07 -8.13 -24.45
CA HIS A 294 8.83 -8.04 -23.68
C HIS A 294 9.08 -8.39 -22.22
N VAL A 295 8.88 -7.42 -21.33
CA VAL A 295 9.05 -7.60 -19.89
C VAL A 295 7.76 -8.19 -19.30
N ALA A 296 7.80 -9.46 -18.91
CA ALA A 296 6.64 -10.16 -18.37
C ALA A 296 6.44 -9.94 -16.88
N ALA A 297 7.54 -9.89 -16.10
CA ALA A 297 7.47 -9.70 -14.65
C ALA A 297 8.73 -9.07 -14.07
N LEU A 298 8.57 -8.39 -12.95
CA LEU A 298 9.62 -7.76 -12.16
C LEU A 298 9.45 -8.17 -10.70
N ALA A 299 10.56 -8.44 -10.00
CA ALA A 299 10.53 -8.72 -8.57
C ALA A 299 11.86 -8.35 -7.90
N THR A 300 11.80 -7.92 -6.64
CA THR A 300 13.01 -7.82 -5.81
C THR A 300 13.34 -9.18 -5.22
N GLY A 301 14.55 -9.67 -5.50
CA GLY A 301 15.05 -10.92 -4.96
C GLY A 301 15.47 -10.80 -3.49
N PRO A 302 15.68 -11.93 -2.81
CA PRO A 302 16.16 -11.97 -1.42
C PRO A 302 17.59 -11.46 -1.24
N ASP A 303 18.34 -11.36 -2.34
CA ASP A 303 19.64 -10.71 -2.45
C ASP A 303 19.55 -9.18 -2.57
N GLY A 304 18.35 -8.61 -2.66
CA GLY A 304 18.12 -7.18 -2.89
C GLY A 304 18.33 -6.75 -4.34
N ALA A 305 18.50 -7.68 -5.28
CA ALA A 305 18.57 -7.37 -6.70
C ALA A 305 17.18 -7.20 -7.31
N LEU A 306 17.08 -6.39 -8.36
CA LEU A 306 15.88 -6.38 -9.20
C LEU A 306 16.03 -7.47 -10.26
N TRP A 307 15.12 -8.43 -10.24
CA TRP A 307 15.03 -9.51 -11.22
C TRP A 307 13.95 -9.17 -12.25
N ALA A 308 14.27 -9.38 -13.53
CA ALA A 308 13.37 -9.15 -14.65
C ALA A 308 13.23 -10.43 -15.49
N ALA A 309 11.99 -10.86 -15.68
CA ALA A 309 11.62 -11.89 -16.63
C ALA A 309 11.32 -11.23 -17.97
N VAL A 310 12.15 -11.51 -18.97
CA VAL A 310 12.05 -10.92 -20.31
C VAL A 310 11.90 -12.04 -21.32
N ASN A 311 11.00 -11.85 -22.28
CA ASN A 311 10.78 -12.79 -23.36
C ASN A 311 11.10 -12.12 -24.70
N ASP A 312 11.93 -12.78 -25.51
CA ASP A 312 12.25 -12.34 -26.88
C ASP A 312 12.03 -13.49 -27.86
N ALA A 313 11.11 -13.32 -28.82
CA ALA A 313 10.76 -14.35 -29.80
C ALA A 313 10.47 -15.76 -29.20
N GLY A 314 9.92 -15.82 -27.98
CA GLY A 314 9.62 -17.07 -27.26
C GLY A 314 10.77 -17.62 -26.40
N ASP A 315 11.95 -17.01 -26.46
CA ASP A 315 13.08 -17.27 -25.56
C ASP A 315 12.87 -16.54 -24.22
N GLY A 316 12.70 -17.31 -23.15
CA GLY A 316 12.63 -16.80 -21.79
C GLY A 316 14.02 -16.48 -21.24
N GLN A 317 14.20 -15.25 -20.79
CA GLN A 317 15.46 -14.75 -20.26
C GLN A 317 15.26 -14.17 -18.87
N LEU A 318 16.12 -14.56 -17.94
CA LEU A 318 16.13 -14.02 -16.59
C LEU A 318 17.31 -13.07 -16.44
N TRP A 319 17.01 -11.81 -16.13
CA TRP A 319 17.98 -10.74 -15.95
C TRP A 319 17.99 -10.28 -14.50
N GLN A 320 19.15 -9.86 -14.03
CA GLN A 320 19.37 -9.34 -12.69
C GLN A 320 20.06 -7.98 -12.76
N LEU A 321 19.56 -7.01 -12.01
CA LEU A 321 20.19 -5.71 -11.79
C LEU A 321 20.79 -5.65 -10.38
N THR A 322 22.09 -5.43 -10.34
CA THR A 322 22.87 -5.20 -9.11
C THR A 322 23.57 -3.83 -9.18
N ALA A 323 24.40 -3.50 -8.19
CA ALA A 323 25.24 -2.30 -8.24
C ALA A 323 26.17 -2.24 -9.46
N SER A 324 26.54 -3.39 -10.06
CA SER A 324 27.38 -3.44 -11.27
C SER A 324 26.61 -3.25 -12.58
N GLY A 325 25.28 -3.14 -12.52
CA GLY A 325 24.40 -3.04 -13.69
C GLY A 325 23.65 -4.32 -14.00
N TRP A 326 23.04 -4.35 -15.18
CA TRP A 326 22.25 -5.48 -15.67
C TRP A 326 23.13 -6.61 -16.15
N THR A 327 22.78 -7.84 -15.77
CA THR A 327 23.42 -9.07 -16.23
C THR A 327 22.35 -10.11 -16.56
N GLN A 328 22.57 -10.86 -17.64
CA GLN A 328 21.71 -11.99 -17.99
C GLN A 328 22.13 -13.20 -17.17
N ALA A 329 21.27 -13.63 -16.24
CA ALA A 329 21.54 -14.79 -15.40
C ALA A 329 21.25 -16.10 -16.14
N PHE A 330 20.16 -16.13 -16.92
CA PHE A 330 19.74 -17.30 -17.70
C PHE A 330 19.12 -16.90 -19.04
N SER A 331 19.24 -17.79 -20.02
CA SER A 331 18.65 -17.72 -21.35
C SER A 331 18.17 -19.10 -21.79
N GLY A 332 17.43 -19.20 -22.89
CA GLY A 332 16.93 -20.49 -23.39
C GLY A 332 15.82 -21.08 -22.53
N LEU A 333 15.18 -20.28 -21.65
CA LEU A 333 14.12 -20.76 -20.78
C LEU A 333 12.79 -20.79 -21.54
N PRO A 334 11.82 -21.62 -21.11
CA PRO A 334 10.44 -21.45 -21.55
C PRO A 334 9.94 -20.04 -21.23
N VAL A 335 8.94 -19.56 -21.99
CA VAL A 335 8.33 -18.23 -21.81
C VAL A 335 8.03 -17.96 -20.33
N LEU A 336 8.69 -16.97 -19.75
CA LEU A 336 8.53 -16.58 -18.36
C LEU A 336 7.26 -15.74 -18.20
N ARG A 337 6.56 -15.91 -17.08
CA ARG A 337 5.25 -15.28 -16.83
C ARG A 337 5.22 -14.50 -15.53
N CYS A 338 5.73 -15.07 -14.44
CA CYS A 338 5.70 -14.43 -13.12
C CYS A 338 6.92 -14.77 -12.27
N LEU A 339 7.23 -13.88 -11.33
CA LEU A 339 8.31 -14.04 -10.35
C LEU A 339 7.74 -13.86 -8.93
N LEU A 340 8.19 -14.66 -7.98
CA LEU A 340 7.81 -14.54 -6.57
C LEU A 340 9.00 -14.81 -5.65
N ALA A 341 9.36 -13.86 -4.79
CA ALA A 341 10.38 -14.08 -3.77
C ALA A 341 9.85 -15.03 -2.67
N ASP A 342 10.67 -16.00 -2.27
CA ASP A 342 10.36 -16.98 -1.24
C ASP A 342 11.58 -17.25 -0.36
N GLY A 343 11.61 -16.59 0.81
CA GLY A 343 12.69 -16.74 1.78
C GLY A 343 14.01 -16.30 1.18
N ILE A 344 14.91 -17.24 0.90
CA ILE A 344 16.22 -17.02 0.25
C ILE A 344 16.26 -17.45 -1.22
N THR A 345 15.10 -17.76 -1.79
CA THR A 345 14.94 -18.24 -3.17
C THR A 345 14.01 -17.34 -3.97
N LEU A 346 14.01 -17.51 -5.29
CA LEU A 346 13.08 -16.86 -6.20
C LEU A 346 12.34 -17.94 -7.00
N LEU A 347 11.02 -17.90 -7.02
CA LEU A 347 10.18 -18.77 -7.83
C LEU A 347 9.90 -18.13 -9.19
N LEU A 348 9.92 -18.94 -10.23
CA LEU A 348 9.71 -18.57 -11.61
C LEU A 348 8.56 -19.39 -12.18
N GLY A 349 7.44 -18.74 -12.47
CA GLY A 349 6.39 -19.33 -13.28
C GLY A 349 6.70 -19.17 -14.76
N HIS A 350 6.63 -20.27 -15.51
CA HIS A 350 6.94 -20.29 -16.93
C HIS A 350 5.96 -21.17 -17.72
N GLY A 351 6.06 -21.14 -19.04
CA GLY A 351 5.13 -21.81 -19.97
C GLY A 351 4.99 -23.32 -19.79
N ASN A 352 5.93 -23.96 -19.08
CA ASN A 352 5.98 -25.42 -18.88
C ASN A 352 5.96 -25.82 -17.40
N GLY A 353 5.56 -24.92 -16.50
CA GLY A 353 5.50 -25.19 -15.07
C GLY A 353 6.20 -24.13 -14.23
N LEU A 354 6.94 -24.60 -13.23
CA LEU A 354 7.57 -23.81 -12.18
C LEU A 354 9.03 -24.23 -12.02
N ALA A 355 9.89 -23.24 -11.77
CA ALA A 355 11.25 -23.47 -11.32
C ALA A 355 11.60 -22.58 -10.13
N ARG A 356 12.52 -23.05 -9.27
CA ARG A 356 13.05 -22.34 -8.12
C ARG A 356 14.52 -22.02 -8.35
N LEU A 357 14.85 -20.75 -8.22
CA LEU A 357 16.21 -20.23 -8.25
C LEU A 357 16.79 -20.18 -6.84
N THR A 358 17.91 -20.87 -6.65
CA THR A 358 18.76 -20.68 -5.47
C THR A 358 19.65 -19.47 -5.71
N VAL A 359 19.19 -18.29 -5.29
CA VAL A 359 19.80 -16.99 -5.59
C VAL A 359 21.25 -16.90 -5.11
N PHE A 360 21.52 -17.41 -3.91
CA PHE A 360 22.88 -17.46 -3.37
C PHE A 360 23.63 -18.73 -3.82
N GLY A 361 23.25 -19.42 -4.90
CA GLY A 361 24.08 -20.52 -5.43
C GLY A 361 25.42 -20.00 -5.98
N SER A 362 26.46 -20.83 -5.99
CA SER A 362 27.69 -20.53 -6.75
C SER A 362 28.05 -21.74 -7.62
N PRO A 363 27.62 -21.77 -8.91
CA PRO A 363 26.75 -20.78 -9.58
C PRO A 363 25.28 -20.83 -9.11
N PRO A 364 24.45 -19.82 -9.42
CA PRO A 364 23.01 -19.90 -9.22
C PRO A 364 22.43 -21.08 -10.02
N THR A 365 21.45 -21.79 -9.44
CA THR A 365 20.86 -22.97 -10.06
C THR A 365 19.33 -22.90 -10.04
N LEU A 366 18.73 -23.41 -11.11
CA LEU A 366 17.28 -23.58 -11.26
C LEU A 366 16.92 -25.05 -11.05
N ALA A 367 15.86 -25.31 -10.27
CA ALA A 367 15.32 -26.63 -10.07
C ALA A 367 13.78 -26.59 -9.95
N PRO A 368 13.03 -27.51 -10.57
CA PRO A 368 13.47 -28.44 -11.62
C PRO A 368 14.03 -27.71 -12.85
N ASP A 369 14.75 -28.43 -13.71
CA ASP A 369 15.32 -27.85 -14.94
C ASP A 369 14.18 -27.38 -15.88
N PRO A 370 14.05 -26.06 -16.13
CA PRO A 370 12.97 -25.52 -16.96
C PRO A 370 12.94 -26.09 -18.37
N ALA A 371 14.08 -26.52 -18.92
CA ALA A 371 14.18 -27.06 -20.27
C ALA A 371 13.54 -28.45 -20.40
N THR A 372 13.42 -29.19 -19.29
CA THR A 372 12.84 -30.55 -19.27
C THR A 372 11.49 -30.61 -18.56
N ALA A 373 11.01 -29.49 -18.02
CA ALA A 373 9.73 -29.42 -17.33
C ALA A 373 8.55 -29.67 -18.30
N THR A 374 7.56 -30.44 -17.84
CA THR A 374 6.36 -30.81 -18.61
C THR A 374 5.07 -30.60 -17.81
N GLY A 375 4.93 -29.43 -17.19
CA GLY A 375 3.75 -29.03 -16.43
C GLY A 375 2.87 -28.00 -17.15
N ALA A 376 1.71 -27.70 -16.57
CA ALA A 376 0.86 -26.60 -17.02
C ALA A 376 1.58 -25.26 -16.86
N ALA A 377 1.38 -24.33 -17.79
CA ALA A 377 1.95 -22.99 -17.69
C ALA A 377 1.50 -22.30 -16.39
N VAL A 378 2.44 -21.70 -15.66
CA VAL A 378 2.13 -20.94 -14.44
C VAL A 378 2.08 -19.46 -14.79
N HIS A 379 0.91 -18.84 -14.61
CA HIS A 379 0.66 -17.46 -14.99
C HIS A 379 0.89 -16.47 -13.84
N ALA A 380 0.50 -16.84 -12.62
CA ALA A 380 0.71 -16.00 -11.43
C ALA A 380 0.91 -16.87 -10.18
N LEU A 381 1.61 -16.31 -9.20
CA LEU A 381 1.92 -16.93 -7.91
C LEU A 381 1.60 -15.97 -6.77
N ALA A 382 1.03 -16.48 -5.68
CA ALA A 382 0.81 -15.70 -4.45
C ALA A 382 1.02 -16.57 -3.21
N ARG A 383 1.61 -15.98 -2.17
CA ARG A 383 1.77 -16.61 -0.86
C ARG A 383 0.62 -16.21 0.05
N ALA A 384 -0.11 -17.20 0.58
CA ALA A 384 -1.12 -17.02 1.59
C ALA A 384 -0.50 -16.82 2.99
N GLY A 385 -1.29 -16.29 3.93
CA GLY A 385 -0.85 -15.97 5.30
C GLY A 385 -0.37 -17.18 6.12
N ASP A 386 -0.78 -18.39 5.75
CA ASP A 386 -0.34 -19.66 6.34
C ASP A 386 0.99 -20.18 5.75
N GLY A 387 1.54 -19.49 4.74
CA GLY A 387 2.76 -19.87 4.03
C GLY A 387 2.54 -20.71 2.78
N THR A 388 1.31 -21.16 2.50
CA THR A 388 0.96 -21.90 1.29
C THR A 388 1.14 -21.01 0.06
N ILE A 389 1.78 -21.53 -0.99
CA ILE A 389 1.91 -20.82 -2.26
C ILE A 389 0.87 -21.35 -3.24
N TRP A 390 0.03 -20.44 -3.71
CA TRP A 390 -1.00 -20.67 -4.71
C TRP A 390 -0.50 -20.24 -6.09
N ALA A 391 -0.94 -20.97 -7.11
CA ALA A 391 -0.62 -20.75 -8.50
C ALA A 391 -1.90 -20.67 -9.34
N ALA A 392 -1.99 -19.65 -10.18
CA ALA A 392 -2.91 -19.61 -11.30
C ALA A 392 -2.20 -20.20 -12.52
N THR A 393 -2.80 -21.22 -13.15
CA THR A 393 -2.18 -21.99 -14.22
C THR A 393 -3.07 -22.08 -15.46
N ALA A 394 -2.50 -22.51 -16.58
CA ALA A 394 -3.26 -22.74 -17.82
C ALA A 394 -4.36 -23.80 -17.70
N THR A 395 -4.32 -24.66 -16.68
CA THR A 395 -5.32 -25.72 -16.46
C THR A 395 -6.17 -25.50 -15.22
N GLY A 396 -5.90 -24.48 -14.40
CA GLY A 396 -6.71 -24.15 -13.24
C GLY A 396 -5.89 -23.64 -12.05
N ALA A 397 -6.45 -23.80 -10.86
CA ALA A 397 -5.80 -23.43 -9.61
C ALA A 397 -4.92 -24.58 -9.10
N ALA A 398 -3.76 -24.24 -8.57
CA ALA A 398 -2.85 -25.21 -7.96
C ALA A 398 -2.19 -24.65 -6.70
N THR A 399 -1.73 -25.54 -5.83
CA THR A 399 -0.80 -25.23 -4.74
C THR A 399 0.55 -25.86 -5.00
N ILE A 400 1.62 -25.28 -4.46
CA ILE A 400 2.96 -25.85 -4.57
C ILE A 400 3.16 -26.91 -3.47
N GLY A 401 3.32 -28.17 -3.89
CA GLY A 401 3.63 -29.30 -3.03
C GLY A 401 5.15 -29.52 -2.83
N PRO A 402 5.53 -30.60 -2.12
CA PRO A 402 6.94 -30.95 -1.90
C PRO A 402 7.72 -31.11 -3.22
N GLY A 403 8.93 -30.55 -3.29
CA GLY A 403 9.76 -30.62 -4.51
C GLY A 403 9.29 -29.73 -5.65
N ASP A 404 8.53 -28.66 -5.33
CA ASP A 404 8.02 -27.67 -6.29
C ASP A 404 7.06 -28.25 -7.34
N THR A 405 6.37 -29.35 -7.00
CA THR A 405 5.32 -29.94 -7.85
C THR A 405 4.00 -29.19 -7.70
N LEU A 406 3.33 -28.90 -8.82
CA LEU A 406 2.00 -28.29 -8.82
C LEU A 406 0.95 -29.35 -8.47
N VAL A 407 0.13 -29.06 -7.45
CA VAL A 407 -1.00 -29.90 -7.02
C VAL A 407 -2.28 -29.16 -7.34
N ALA A 408 -3.06 -29.66 -8.30
CA ALA A 408 -4.32 -29.04 -8.72
C ALA A 408 -5.35 -29.05 -7.58
N VAL A 409 -6.06 -27.94 -7.41
CA VAL A 409 -7.10 -27.76 -6.38
C VAL A 409 -8.24 -26.91 -6.95
N GLY A 410 -9.49 -27.18 -6.56
CA GLY A 410 -10.62 -26.37 -7.03
C GLY A 410 -10.82 -26.44 -8.56
N PRO A 411 -10.96 -25.30 -9.27
CA PRO A 411 -11.05 -25.30 -10.73
C PRO A 411 -9.78 -25.91 -11.33
N GLY A 412 -9.93 -26.93 -12.18
CA GLY A 412 -8.83 -27.69 -12.78
C GLY A 412 -8.42 -28.96 -12.02
N ALA A 413 -9.03 -29.25 -10.87
CA ALA A 413 -8.77 -30.50 -10.15
C ALA A 413 -9.39 -31.73 -10.84
N ARG A 414 -10.39 -31.52 -11.69
CA ARG A 414 -11.01 -32.52 -12.57
C ARG A 414 -10.89 -32.05 -14.02
N ALA A 415 -10.76 -32.99 -14.95
CA ALA A 415 -10.61 -32.70 -16.39
C ALA A 415 -11.76 -31.84 -16.94
N GLU A 416 -12.98 -32.03 -16.45
CA GLU A 416 -14.17 -31.27 -16.87
C GLU A 416 -14.21 -29.84 -16.29
N THR A 417 -13.32 -29.53 -15.35
CA THR A 417 -13.21 -28.22 -14.70
C THR A 417 -11.93 -27.48 -15.06
N GLU A 418 -11.17 -27.97 -16.04
CA GLU A 418 -9.97 -27.29 -16.53
C GLU A 418 -10.32 -25.93 -17.14
N THR A 419 -9.62 -24.90 -16.68
CA THR A 419 -9.79 -23.53 -17.18
C THR A 419 -8.52 -22.73 -16.98
N ALA A 420 -8.19 -21.85 -17.92
CA ALA A 420 -7.02 -20.99 -17.80
C ALA A 420 -7.26 -19.91 -16.74
N LEU A 421 -6.43 -19.88 -15.69
CA LEU A 421 -6.40 -18.84 -14.67
C LEU A 421 -5.16 -17.97 -14.86
N ALA A 422 -5.35 -16.67 -14.96
CA ALA A 422 -4.27 -15.70 -15.18
C ALA A 422 -3.80 -15.04 -13.89
N ALA A 423 -4.68 -14.88 -12.90
CA ALA A 423 -4.41 -14.11 -11.69
C ALA A 423 -4.71 -14.90 -10.42
N VAL A 424 -3.91 -14.66 -9.38
CA VAL A 424 -4.17 -15.13 -8.01
C VAL A 424 -3.83 -14.04 -7.02
N LEU A 425 -4.70 -13.87 -6.04
CA LEU A 425 -4.54 -12.95 -4.91
C LEU A 425 -4.79 -13.74 -3.62
N ALA A 426 -3.80 -13.79 -2.73
CA ALA A 426 -3.93 -14.42 -1.43
C ALA A 426 -3.92 -13.34 -0.33
N GLU A 427 -4.99 -13.27 0.45
CA GLU A 427 -5.19 -12.31 1.52
C GLU A 427 -4.70 -12.88 2.88
N PRO A 428 -4.21 -12.02 3.81
CA PRO A 428 -3.72 -12.47 5.11
C PRO A 428 -4.76 -13.16 5.99
N ASP A 429 -6.05 -12.93 5.75
CA ASP A 429 -7.14 -13.53 6.50
C ASP A 429 -7.43 -15.00 6.11
N GLY A 430 -6.81 -15.48 5.02
CA GLY A 430 -6.97 -16.84 4.49
C GLY A 430 -7.88 -16.92 3.26
N ILE A 431 -8.34 -15.78 2.73
CA ILE A 431 -9.09 -15.75 1.48
C ILE A 431 -8.12 -15.79 0.29
N VAL A 432 -8.39 -16.67 -0.67
CA VAL A 432 -7.66 -16.72 -1.94
C VAL A 432 -8.62 -16.50 -3.09
N THR A 433 -8.37 -15.48 -3.90
CA THR A 433 -9.16 -15.17 -5.09
C THR A 433 -8.35 -15.49 -6.33
N LEU A 434 -8.94 -16.24 -7.27
CA LEU A 434 -8.34 -16.57 -8.55
C LEU A 434 -9.22 -16.05 -9.68
N GLY A 435 -8.59 -15.58 -10.75
CA GLY A 435 -9.27 -15.02 -11.91
C GLY A 435 -8.72 -15.56 -13.23
N GLY A 436 -9.61 -15.75 -14.21
CA GLY A 436 -9.21 -16.19 -15.54
C GLY A 436 -10.36 -16.28 -16.52
N ALA A 437 -10.25 -17.24 -17.44
CA ALA A 437 -11.21 -17.47 -18.51
C ALA A 437 -12.60 -17.90 -18.00
N ALA A 438 -12.73 -18.52 -16.84
CA ALA A 438 -14.04 -18.87 -16.27
C ALA A 438 -14.59 -17.81 -15.28
N GLY A 439 -14.00 -16.61 -15.24
CA GLY A 439 -14.38 -15.54 -14.31
C GLY A 439 -13.57 -15.61 -13.00
N LEU A 440 -14.22 -15.32 -11.87
CA LEU A 440 -13.58 -15.29 -10.55
C LEU A 440 -14.03 -16.46 -9.67
N PHE A 441 -13.05 -17.09 -9.04
CA PHE A 441 -13.22 -18.07 -7.97
C PHE A 441 -12.63 -17.54 -6.68
N ARG A 442 -13.27 -17.87 -5.56
CA ARG A 442 -12.80 -17.53 -4.23
C ARG A 442 -12.79 -18.76 -3.35
N PHE A 443 -11.65 -19.02 -2.71
CA PHE A 443 -11.48 -20.05 -1.71
C PHE A 443 -11.36 -19.42 -0.33
N ASP A 444 -12.19 -19.88 0.61
CA ASP A 444 -12.04 -19.57 2.03
C ASP A 444 -11.27 -20.71 2.69
N ALA A 445 -10.00 -20.48 3.05
CA ALA A 445 -9.16 -21.52 3.64
C ALA A 445 -9.62 -21.96 5.04
N ARG A 446 -10.37 -21.13 5.77
CA ARG A 446 -10.88 -21.47 7.11
C ARG A 446 -12.08 -22.38 7.02
N ALA A 447 -12.97 -22.12 6.07
CA ALA A 447 -14.16 -22.92 5.82
C ALA A 447 -13.89 -24.14 4.91
N GLY A 448 -12.82 -24.10 4.11
CA GLY A 448 -12.52 -25.10 3.09
C GLY A 448 -13.51 -25.08 1.92
N THR A 449 -14.13 -23.92 1.64
CA THR A 449 -15.23 -23.79 0.67
C THR A 449 -14.86 -22.89 -0.49
N TRP A 450 -15.30 -23.28 -1.68
CA TRP A 450 -15.16 -22.48 -2.89
C TRP A 450 -16.43 -21.71 -3.22
N HIS A 451 -16.25 -20.55 -3.84
CA HIS A 451 -17.30 -19.70 -4.35
C HIS A 451 -16.95 -19.23 -5.76
N VAL A 452 -17.96 -18.94 -6.57
CA VAL A 452 -17.84 -18.37 -7.92
C VAL A 452 -18.60 -17.06 -8.00
N TYR A 453 -18.03 -16.08 -8.70
CA TYR A 453 -18.68 -14.80 -8.96
C TYR A 453 -19.61 -14.90 -10.18
N ARG A 454 -20.88 -14.49 -10.04
CA ARG A 454 -21.85 -14.43 -11.16
C ARG A 454 -22.07 -13.00 -11.65
N GLY A 455 -22.45 -12.09 -10.74
CA GLY A 455 -22.73 -10.68 -11.06
C GLY A 455 -23.93 -10.47 -12.00
N ASP A 456 -24.92 -11.38 -11.95
CA ASP A 456 -26.07 -11.41 -12.86
C ASP A 456 -27.20 -10.45 -12.44
N SER A 457 -27.29 -10.14 -11.16
CA SER A 457 -28.38 -9.40 -10.55
C SER A 457 -28.15 -7.89 -10.52
N LEU A 458 -29.21 -7.12 -10.84
CA LEU A 458 -29.30 -5.69 -10.52
C LEU A 458 -29.68 -5.43 -9.06
N ASP A 459 -30.21 -6.45 -8.38
CA ASP A 459 -30.52 -6.39 -6.97
C ASP A 459 -29.25 -6.69 -6.16
N GLU A 460 -28.67 -5.63 -5.61
CA GLU A 460 -27.43 -5.67 -4.81
C GLU A 460 -27.61 -6.40 -3.45
N THR A 461 -28.83 -6.89 -3.14
CA THR A 461 -29.08 -7.79 -2.00
C THR A 461 -28.90 -9.26 -2.34
N VAL A 462 -28.83 -9.61 -3.62
CA VAL A 462 -28.50 -10.95 -4.08
C VAL A 462 -26.99 -11.15 -3.95
N PRO A 463 -26.51 -12.22 -3.30
CA PRO A 463 -25.08 -12.48 -3.19
C PRO A 463 -24.42 -12.66 -4.56
N ASP A 464 -23.43 -11.83 -4.89
CA ASP A 464 -22.64 -11.98 -6.12
C ASP A 464 -21.79 -13.27 -6.15
N TRP A 465 -21.42 -13.75 -4.96
CA TRP A 465 -20.61 -14.95 -4.75
C TRP A 465 -21.50 -16.10 -4.32
N LEU A 466 -21.54 -17.14 -5.15
CA LEU A 466 -22.32 -18.34 -4.88
C LEU A 466 -21.38 -19.49 -4.51
N PRO A 467 -21.77 -20.37 -3.57
CA PRO A 467 -21.03 -21.60 -3.31
C PRO A 467 -20.83 -22.41 -4.60
N TRP A 468 -19.65 -23.01 -4.75
CA TRP A 468 -19.30 -23.88 -5.87
C TRP A 468 -18.58 -25.09 -5.31
N ASP A 469 -19.08 -26.30 -5.57
CA ASP A 469 -18.43 -27.54 -5.15
C ASP A 469 -17.47 -28.05 -6.22
N ALA A 470 -16.17 -27.93 -5.96
CA ALA A 470 -15.12 -28.40 -6.84
C ALA A 470 -15.21 -29.90 -7.18
N ALA A 471 -15.89 -30.71 -6.36
CA ALA A 471 -16.03 -32.15 -6.55
C ALA A 471 -17.22 -32.55 -7.43
N SER A 472 -18.26 -31.72 -7.54
CA SER A 472 -19.48 -32.06 -8.30
C SER A 472 -19.83 -31.05 -9.38
N ASP A 473 -19.62 -29.76 -9.15
CA ASP A 473 -20.21 -28.71 -9.97
C ASP A 473 -19.43 -28.50 -11.26
N ALA A 474 -20.13 -28.08 -12.31
CA ALA A 474 -19.52 -27.68 -13.58
C ALA A 474 -18.95 -26.25 -13.47
N LEU A 475 -18.07 -25.88 -14.40
CA LEU A 475 -17.68 -24.47 -14.58
C LEU A 475 -18.88 -23.63 -15.00
N PRO A 476 -18.94 -22.34 -14.61
CA PRO A 476 -19.98 -21.45 -15.08
C PRO A 476 -19.88 -21.25 -16.59
N ALA A 477 -21.02 -21.29 -17.30
CA ALA A 477 -21.06 -21.00 -18.73
C ALA A 477 -20.86 -19.50 -18.97
N ASP A 478 -20.36 -19.13 -20.16
CA ASP A 478 -20.11 -17.72 -20.50
C ASP A 478 -21.36 -16.82 -20.40
N GLU A 479 -22.55 -17.39 -20.65
CA GLU A 479 -23.84 -16.70 -20.51
C GLU A 479 -24.23 -16.36 -19.06
N ASP A 480 -23.57 -16.98 -18.08
CA ASP A 480 -23.84 -16.80 -16.66
C ASP A 480 -22.71 -16.05 -15.91
N VAL A 481 -21.66 -15.59 -16.61
CA VAL A 481 -20.53 -14.86 -16.02
C VAL A 481 -20.52 -13.45 -16.57
N PHE A 482 -20.87 -12.48 -15.73
CA PHE A 482 -21.05 -11.10 -16.18
C PHE A 482 -19.83 -10.20 -15.95
N LEU A 483 -18.66 -10.79 -16.07
CA LEU A 483 -17.36 -10.15 -15.96
C LEU A 483 -16.48 -10.64 -17.12
N PRO A 484 -15.65 -9.78 -17.75
CA PRO A 484 -14.73 -10.26 -18.77
C PRO A 484 -13.66 -11.20 -18.17
N PRO A 485 -12.92 -11.95 -19.00
CA PRO A 485 -11.79 -12.75 -18.54
C PRO A 485 -10.84 -11.91 -17.67
N VAL A 486 -10.53 -12.43 -16.49
CA VAL A 486 -9.73 -11.70 -15.49
C VAL A 486 -8.24 -11.97 -15.71
N THR A 487 -7.45 -10.90 -15.71
CA THR A 487 -6.01 -10.92 -16.01
C THR A 487 -5.15 -10.50 -14.84
N ALA A 488 -5.66 -9.65 -13.93
CA ALA A 488 -4.94 -9.18 -12.75
C ALA A 488 -5.88 -8.94 -11.57
N LEU A 489 -5.38 -9.11 -10.35
CA LEU A 489 -6.13 -8.92 -9.11
C LEU A 489 -5.31 -8.15 -8.08
N LEU A 490 -5.97 -7.22 -7.38
CA LEU A 490 -5.35 -6.46 -6.30
C LEU A 490 -6.39 -6.06 -5.25
N ARG A 491 -6.06 -6.22 -3.97
CA ARG A 491 -6.85 -5.62 -2.89
C ARG A 491 -6.39 -4.19 -2.63
N GLY A 492 -7.26 -3.22 -2.83
CA GLY A 492 -6.96 -1.81 -2.57
C GLY A 492 -7.04 -1.45 -1.07
N PRO A 493 -6.46 -0.29 -0.66
CA PRO A 493 -6.55 0.18 0.72
C PRO A 493 -7.96 0.60 1.13
N ASP A 494 -8.83 0.85 0.15
CA ASP A 494 -10.26 1.09 0.29
C ASP A 494 -11.08 -0.19 0.50
N THR A 495 -10.42 -1.35 0.61
CA THR A 495 -11.04 -2.68 0.68
C THR A 495 -11.88 -3.02 -0.55
N LEU A 496 -11.61 -2.38 -1.69
CA LEU A 496 -12.13 -2.83 -2.98
C LEU A 496 -11.20 -3.91 -3.56
N LEU A 497 -11.80 -4.91 -4.18
CA LEU A 497 -11.10 -5.84 -5.04
C LEU A 497 -11.01 -5.20 -6.42
N TRP A 498 -9.82 -4.72 -6.77
CA TRP A 498 -9.51 -4.24 -8.10
C TRP A 498 -9.24 -5.43 -9.03
N ILE A 499 -9.90 -5.40 -10.19
CA ILE A 499 -9.98 -6.49 -11.15
C ILE A 499 -9.53 -5.95 -12.50
N GLY A 500 -8.36 -6.37 -12.95
CA GLY A 500 -7.91 -6.19 -14.32
C GLY A 500 -8.51 -7.25 -15.22
N THR A 501 -8.99 -6.86 -16.38
CA THR A 501 -9.62 -7.77 -17.34
C THR A 501 -9.05 -7.57 -18.75
N GLU A 502 -9.38 -8.47 -19.66
CA GLU A 502 -9.08 -8.30 -21.10
C GLU A 502 -9.81 -7.10 -21.73
N TYR A 503 -10.87 -6.59 -21.08
CA TYR A 503 -11.72 -5.51 -21.59
C TYR A 503 -11.75 -4.29 -20.65
N GLY A 504 -10.62 -3.99 -20.01
CA GLY A 504 -10.46 -2.84 -19.13
C GLY A 504 -10.53 -3.18 -17.65
N LEU A 505 -10.83 -2.17 -16.83
CA LEU A 505 -10.70 -2.25 -15.38
C LEU A 505 -12.07 -2.29 -14.68
N ALA A 506 -12.16 -3.08 -13.61
CA ALA A 506 -13.27 -3.08 -12.68
C ALA A 506 -12.80 -3.07 -11.21
N ALA A 507 -13.71 -2.76 -10.30
CA ALA A 507 -13.52 -2.79 -8.86
C ALA A 507 -14.79 -3.33 -8.20
N TRP A 508 -14.66 -4.31 -7.30
CA TRP A 508 -15.78 -4.92 -6.59
C TRP A 508 -15.65 -4.71 -5.09
N GLY A 509 -16.73 -4.37 -4.40
CA GLY A 509 -16.72 -4.28 -2.94
C GLY A 509 -18.06 -3.93 -2.33
N ALA A 510 -18.09 -3.92 -0.99
CA ALA A 510 -19.28 -3.56 -0.24
C ALA A 510 -19.50 -2.05 -0.25
N HIS A 511 -20.69 -1.62 -0.61
CA HIS A 511 -21.14 -0.25 -0.52
C HIS A 511 -22.32 -0.14 0.45
N ARG A 512 -22.39 0.99 1.14
CA ARG A 512 -23.55 1.29 1.98
C ARG A 512 -24.73 1.71 1.10
N ILE A 513 -25.83 0.97 1.16
CA ILE A 513 -27.09 1.33 0.50
C ILE A 513 -28.14 1.48 1.58
N ARG A 514 -28.63 2.71 1.77
CA ARG A 514 -29.55 3.05 2.86
C ARG A 514 -28.90 2.71 4.23
N ASN A 515 -29.52 1.81 5.00
CA ASN A 515 -29.06 1.35 6.31
C ASN A 515 -28.45 -0.06 6.26
N THR A 516 -28.21 -0.61 5.07
CA THR A 516 -27.61 -1.92 4.85
C THR A 516 -26.34 -1.79 4.01
N TYR A 517 -25.56 -2.87 3.94
CA TYR A 517 -24.45 -3.00 3.01
C TYR A 517 -24.88 -3.95 1.89
N ALA A 518 -24.44 -3.64 0.68
CA ALA A 518 -24.69 -4.42 -0.53
C ALA A 518 -23.41 -4.42 -1.36
N THR A 519 -23.15 -5.52 -2.05
CA THR A 519 -21.93 -5.66 -2.88
C THR A 519 -22.18 -5.10 -4.27
N ARG A 520 -21.16 -4.46 -4.84
CA ARG A 520 -21.31 -3.74 -6.10
C ARG A 520 -20.07 -3.87 -6.96
N LEU A 521 -20.26 -4.25 -8.22
CA LEU A 521 -19.25 -4.11 -9.26
C LEU A 521 -19.25 -2.69 -9.81
N ARG A 522 -18.06 -2.12 -9.92
CA ARG A 522 -17.80 -0.88 -10.64
C ARG A 522 -16.91 -1.18 -11.82
N ALA A 523 -17.28 -0.84 -13.04
CA ALA A 523 -16.45 -0.97 -14.23
C ALA A 523 -16.11 0.40 -14.81
N PHE A 524 -14.98 0.51 -15.50
CA PHE A 524 -14.48 1.77 -16.03
C PHE A 524 -14.21 1.70 -17.54
N PRO A 525 -15.19 1.35 -18.39
CA PRO A 525 -14.97 1.18 -19.84
C PRO A 525 -14.48 2.46 -20.54
N ALA A 526 -14.75 3.64 -19.99
CA ALA A 526 -14.23 4.91 -20.52
C ALA A 526 -12.70 5.06 -20.37
N LEU A 527 -12.05 4.33 -19.46
CA LEU A 527 -10.58 4.32 -19.32
C LEU A 527 -9.88 3.47 -20.40
N GLY A 528 -10.65 2.86 -21.30
CA GLY A 528 -10.16 1.99 -22.35
C GLY A 528 -10.65 0.56 -22.18
N THR A 529 -10.80 -0.11 -23.33
CA THR A 529 -11.25 -1.51 -23.42
C THR A 529 -10.09 -2.48 -23.69
N GLY A 530 -8.85 -2.05 -23.45
CA GLY A 530 -7.67 -2.88 -23.63
C GLY A 530 -7.39 -3.76 -22.41
N THR A 531 -6.46 -4.69 -22.57
CA THR A 531 -6.03 -5.61 -21.52
C THR A 531 -5.34 -4.87 -20.40
N ILE A 532 -5.72 -5.19 -19.17
CA ILE A 532 -4.97 -4.80 -17.97
C ILE A 532 -3.95 -5.89 -17.67
N HIS A 533 -2.66 -5.58 -17.79
CA HIS A 533 -1.59 -6.55 -17.61
C HIS A 533 -1.14 -6.68 -16.15
N ALA A 534 -1.15 -5.57 -15.41
CA ALA A 534 -0.64 -5.53 -14.06
C ALA A 534 -1.43 -4.55 -13.20
N LEU A 535 -1.66 -4.94 -11.95
CA LEU A 535 -2.18 -4.07 -10.90
C LEU A 535 -1.19 -4.07 -9.73
N ALA A 536 -0.85 -2.88 -9.22
CA ALA A 536 -0.12 -2.78 -7.98
C ALA A 536 -0.53 -1.58 -7.14
N GLN A 537 -0.16 -1.61 -5.88
CA GLN A 537 -0.38 -0.53 -4.93
C GLN A 537 0.97 0.12 -4.57
N ASP A 538 1.03 1.45 -4.60
CA ASP A 538 2.20 2.16 -4.10
C ASP A 538 2.15 2.39 -2.58
N GLU A 539 3.27 2.84 -2.01
CA GLU A 539 3.37 3.11 -0.57
C GLU A 539 2.43 4.21 -0.03
N ARG A 540 1.83 5.01 -0.92
CA ARG A 540 0.86 6.05 -0.57
C ARG A 540 -0.59 5.59 -0.71
N GLY A 541 -0.81 4.31 -1.06
CA GLY A 541 -2.12 3.72 -1.23
C GLY A 541 -2.78 4.02 -2.58
N ARG A 542 -2.03 4.48 -3.58
CA ARG A 542 -2.59 4.64 -4.93
C ARG A 542 -2.54 3.32 -5.68
N ILE A 543 -3.52 3.12 -6.55
CA ILE A 543 -3.63 1.95 -7.40
C ILE A 543 -3.03 2.28 -8.76
N TRP A 544 -2.17 1.40 -9.25
CA TRP A 544 -1.47 1.55 -10.52
C TRP A 544 -1.87 0.40 -11.42
N ALA A 545 -2.30 0.70 -12.64
CA ALA A 545 -2.71 -0.26 -13.65
C ALA A 545 -1.85 -0.13 -14.90
N GLY A 546 -1.06 -1.16 -15.20
CA GLY A 546 -0.39 -1.33 -16.48
C GLY A 546 -1.39 -1.84 -17.52
N THR A 547 -1.53 -1.12 -18.62
CA THR A 547 -2.55 -1.38 -19.64
C THR A 547 -1.92 -1.45 -21.03
N ASP A 548 -2.66 -1.94 -22.02
CA ASP A 548 -2.30 -1.84 -23.44
C ASP A 548 -2.09 -0.39 -23.92
N ARG A 549 -2.64 0.60 -23.20
CA ARG A 549 -2.63 2.02 -23.54
C ARG A 549 -1.78 2.86 -22.59
N GLY A 550 -0.80 2.24 -21.95
CA GLY A 550 0.10 2.88 -20.99
C GLY A 550 -0.27 2.62 -19.53
N LEU A 551 0.05 3.58 -18.66
CA LEU A 551 -0.06 3.43 -17.21
C LEU A 551 -1.16 4.35 -16.66
N LEU A 552 -2.09 3.77 -15.91
CA LEU A 552 -3.13 4.50 -15.19
C LEU A 552 -2.85 4.47 -13.69
N VAL A 553 -3.17 5.57 -13.01
CA VAL A 553 -3.03 5.71 -11.56
C VAL A 553 -4.33 6.24 -10.98
N HIS A 554 -4.81 5.61 -9.91
CA HIS A 554 -5.98 6.05 -9.16
C HIS A 554 -5.58 6.38 -7.73
N ASP A 555 -5.89 7.60 -7.30
CA ASP A 555 -5.52 8.08 -5.96
C ASP A 555 -6.58 7.82 -4.88
N GLY A 556 -7.65 7.14 -5.25
CA GLY A 556 -8.84 6.91 -4.42
C GLY A 556 -10.05 7.73 -4.91
N VAL A 557 -9.84 8.75 -5.73
CA VAL A 557 -10.92 9.60 -6.26
C VAL A 557 -10.77 9.82 -7.75
N ASP A 558 -9.62 10.31 -8.18
CA ASP A 558 -9.37 10.72 -9.55
C ASP A 558 -8.43 9.74 -10.26
N TRP A 559 -8.61 9.65 -11.58
CA TRP A 559 -7.73 8.91 -12.46
C TRP A 559 -6.69 9.82 -13.07
N PHE A 560 -5.49 9.27 -13.23
CA PHE A 560 -4.36 9.91 -13.87
C PHE A 560 -3.80 8.93 -14.91
N GLU A 561 -3.35 9.46 -16.04
CA GLU A 561 -2.52 8.72 -16.98
C GLU A 561 -1.05 9.16 -16.82
N ALA A 562 -0.12 8.24 -17.00
CA ALA A 562 1.30 8.51 -16.95
C ALA A 562 1.90 8.55 -18.37
N ASP A 563 2.56 9.65 -18.68
CA ASP A 563 3.42 9.81 -19.86
C ASP A 563 4.83 10.23 -19.38
N THR A 564 5.19 11.50 -19.54
CA THR A 564 6.39 12.09 -18.92
C THR A 564 6.15 12.53 -17.47
N ALA A 565 4.89 12.79 -17.13
CA ALA A 565 4.41 13.07 -15.79
C ALA A 565 3.01 12.45 -15.62
N LEU A 566 2.44 12.54 -14.42
CA LEU A 566 1.05 12.18 -14.18
C LEU A 566 0.13 13.32 -14.61
N THR A 567 -0.75 13.04 -15.55
CA THR A 567 -1.79 13.96 -16.02
C THR A 567 -3.14 13.47 -15.54
N ARG A 568 -3.92 14.36 -14.89
CA ARG A 568 -5.26 14.02 -14.43
C ARG A 568 -6.21 13.85 -15.62
N LEU A 569 -6.96 12.75 -15.63
CA LEU A 569 -7.99 12.48 -16.63
C LEU A 569 -9.30 13.21 -16.30
N PRO A 570 -10.11 13.58 -17.30
CA PRO A 570 -11.48 14.03 -17.09
C PRO A 570 -12.29 13.00 -16.30
N ARG A 571 -13.20 13.46 -15.45
CA ARG A 571 -14.13 12.53 -14.79
C ARG A 571 -15.09 11.92 -15.81
N PRO A 572 -15.43 10.62 -15.70
CA PRO A 572 -16.53 10.04 -16.46
C PRO A 572 -17.83 10.83 -16.27
N ALA A 573 -18.70 10.84 -17.28
CA ALA A 573 -19.95 11.58 -17.22
C ALA A 573 -20.82 11.16 -16.01
N PRO A 574 -21.66 12.06 -15.44
CA PRO A 574 -22.45 11.79 -14.23
C PRO A 574 -23.39 10.57 -14.34
N GLU A 575 -23.77 10.21 -15.56
CA GLU A 575 -24.61 9.06 -15.89
C GLU A 575 -23.86 7.72 -15.94
N ASP A 576 -22.54 7.75 -15.76
CA ASP A 576 -21.66 6.59 -15.61
C ASP A 576 -20.81 6.73 -14.32
N PRO A 577 -21.35 6.43 -13.13
CA PRO A 577 -20.59 6.41 -11.88
C PRO A 577 -19.63 5.20 -11.79
N GLY A 578 -19.38 4.52 -12.91
CA GLY A 578 -18.79 3.19 -12.98
C GLY A 578 -19.73 2.09 -12.51
N SER A 579 -20.99 2.38 -12.16
CA SER A 579 -21.86 1.43 -11.45
C SER A 579 -23.10 1.04 -12.25
N GLY A 580 -23.54 -0.21 -12.16
CA GLY A 580 -24.61 -0.72 -13.03
C GLY A 580 -24.08 -1.27 -14.36
N TRP A 581 -22.78 -1.51 -14.42
CA TRP A 581 -22.11 -2.20 -15.53
C TRP A 581 -22.01 -3.68 -15.25
N ARG A 582 -22.13 -4.44 -16.33
CA ARG A 582 -21.79 -5.86 -16.39
C ARG A 582 -21.22 -6.16 -17.77
N PHE A 583 -20.57 -7.29 -17.94
CA PHE A 583 -20.04 -7.67 -19.24
C PHE A 583 -20.82 -8.84 -19.84
N ASP A 584 -21.22 -8.72 -21.11
CA ASP A 584 -21.77 -9.83 -21.87
C ASP A 584 -20.65 -10.51 -22.63
N ARG A 585 -20.29 -11.71 -22.17
CA ARG A 585 -19.21 -12.51 -22.75
C ARG A 585 -19.57 -13.09 -24.12
N THR A 586 -20.85 -13.36 -24.36
CA THR A 586 -21.32 -13.89 -25.65
C THR A 586 -21.28 -12.81 -26.73
N GLY A 587 -21.62 -11.58 -26.37
CA GLY A 587 -21.56 -10.40 -27.22
C GLY A 587 -20.20 -9.69 -27.24
N GLY A 588 -19.31 -9.99 -26.30
CA GLY A 588 -18.01 -9.33 -26.15
C GLY A 588 -18.11 -7.84 -25.84
N ALA A 589 -19.13 -7.42 -25.08
CA ALA A 589 -19.43 -6.01 -24.86
C ALA A 589 -19.87 -5.71 -23.43
N TRP A 590 -19.45 -4.53 -22.95
CA TRP A 590 -19.98 -3.95 -21.72
C TRP A 590 -21.46 -3.60 -21.90
N GLN A 591 -22.26 -3.92 -20.91
CA GLN A 591 -23.67 -3.56 -20.83
C GLN A 591 -23.91 -2.67 -19.61
N PHE A 592 -24.76 -1.67 -19.77
CA PHE A 592 -25.12 -0.73 -18.71
C PHE A 592 -26.63 -0.79 -18.44
N ALA A 593 -26.99 -0.81 -17.17
CA ALA A 593 -28.37 -0.62 -16.72
C ALA A 593 -28.54 0.79 -16.18
N GLY A 594 -29.20 1.64 -16.97
CA GLY A 594 -29.48 3.01 -16.60
C GLY A 594 -30.44 3.16 -15.42
N ALA A 595 -30.60 4.40 -14.99
CA ALA A 595 -31.41 4.80 -13.86
C ALA A 595 -32.84 4.25 -13.80
N THR A 596 -33.44 4.03 -14.96
CA THR A 596 -34.84 3.65 -15.15
C THR A 596 -35.09 2.15 -15.02
N GLY A 597 -34.06 1.33 -14.81
CA GLY A 597 -34.20 -0.10 -14.46
C GLY A 597 -34.79 -0.99 -15.56
N THR A 598 -34.77 -0.57 -16.83
CA THR A 598 -35.39 -1.30 -17.95
C THR A 598 -34.56 -2.47 -18.50
N GLY A 599 -33.51 -2.88 -17.78
CA GLY A 599 -32.59 -3.95 -18.16
C GLY A 599 -31.19 -3.46 -18.58
N PHE A 600 -30.29 -4.40 -18.80
CA PHE A 600 -28.93 -4.14 -19.30
C PHE A 600 -28.94 -4.03 -20.83
N ALA A 601 -28.28 -3.01 -21.36
CA ALA A 601 -28.09 -2.82 -22.79
C ALA A 601 -26.62 -2.55 -23.11
N ALA A 602 -26.13 -3.06 -24.24
CA ALA A 602 -24.76 -2.82 -24.68
C ALA A 602 -24.46 -1.32 -24.78
N GLN A 603 -23.32 -0.91 -24.24
CA GLN A 603 -22.82 0.46 -24.30
C GLN A 603 -21.31 0.49 -24.53
N SER A 604 -20.86 1.51 -25.26
CA SER A 604 -19.44 1.74 -25.55
C SER A 604 -19.12 3.23 -25.33
N PRO A 605 -18.78 3.62 -24.09
CA PRO A 605 -18.39 4.99 -23.77
C PRO A 605 -17.17 5.43 -24.58
N ALA A 606 -17.05 6.73 -24.83
CA ALA A 606 -15.86 7.28 -25.46
C ALA A 606 -14.63 7.09 -24.56
N VAL A 607 -13.54 6.57 -25.13
CA VAL A 607 -12.28 6.37 -24.41
C VAL A 607 -11.62 7.72 -24.16
N ILE A 608 -11.26 7.99 -22.89
CA ILE A 608 -10.68 9.29 -22.47
C ILE A 608 -9.15 9.27 -22.32
N THR A 609 -8.52 8.09 -22.43
CA THR A 609 -7.08 7.89 -22.28
C THR A 609 -6.34 8.01 -23.61
N ALA A 610 -5.10 8.50 -23.57
CA ALA A 610 -4.22 8.50 -24.73
C ALA A 610 -3.87 7.08 -25.24
N ASP A 611 -3.30 6.99 -26.44
CA ASP A 611 -2.79 5.74 -27.03
C ASP A 611 -1.29 5.59 -26.74
N ASN A 612 -0.94 5.37 -25.47
CA ASN A 612 0.45 5.25 -25.05
C ASN A 612 0.95 3.80 -25.14
N ALA A 613 2.27 3.62 -25.24
CA ALA A 613 2.88 2.30 -25.29
C ALA A 613 2.53 1.45 -24.05
N ALA A 614 2.19 0.18 -24.30
CA ALA A 614 1.73 -0.75 -23.28
C ALA A 614 2.70 -0.89 -22.09
N VAL A 615 2.13 -1.02 -20.90
CA VAL A 615 2.86 -1.32 -19.66
C VAL A 615 2.40 -2.67 -19.14
N THR A 616 3.31 -3.63 -19.15
CA THR A 616 3.04 -5.05 -18.89
C THR A 616 3.45 -5.47 -17.48
N ALA A 617 4.45 -4.77 -16.90
CA ALA A 617 4.91 -5.00 -15.53
C ALA A 617 5.25 -3.67 -14.86
N LEU A 618 5.09 -3.61 -13.54
CA LEU A 618 5.52 -2.47 -12.72
C LEU A 618 6.06 -2.92 -11.37
N HIS A 619 7.10 -2.23 -10.87
CA HIS A 619 7.73 -2.56 -9.61
C HIS A 619 8.45 -1.36 -8.97
N TRP A 620 8.66 -1.39 -7.66
CA TRP A 620 9.44 -0.38 -6.93
C TRP A 620 10.64 -1.01 -6.24
N THR A 621 11.74 -0.26 -6.19
CA THR A 621 12.95 -0.66 -5.47
C THR A 621 13.42 0.46 -4.57
N ASP A 622 13.79 0.09 -3.35
CA ASP A 622 14.56 0.95 -2.46
C ASP A 622 15.99 1.08 -2.96
N GLY A 623 16.59 2.23 -2.69
CA GLY A 623 18.00 2.49 -2.86
C GLY A 623 18.53 3.35 -1.73
N ALA A 624 19.81 3.70 -1.80
CA ALA A 624 20.45 4.60 -0.87
C ALA A 624 21.45 5.49 -1.58
N GLU A 625 21.57 6.72 -1.11
CA GLU A 625 22.65 7.63 -1.44
C GLU A 625 23.54 7.84 -0.21
N ALA A 626 24.85 7.86 -0.43
CA ALA A 626 25.84 8.19 0.60
C ALA A 626 26.41 9.59 0.33
N ARG A 627 26.31 10.47 1.31
CA ARG A 627 26.91 11.81 1.28
C ARG A 627 27.82 12.00 2.49
N LEU A 628 29.00 12.57 2.27
CA LEU A 628 29.87 13.04 3.34
C LEU A 628 29.55 14.49 3.64
N GLY A 629 29.64 14.86 4.92
CA GLY A 629 29.24 16.17 5.38
C GLY A 629 29.45 16.36 6.87
N THR A 630 28.72 17.32 7.42
CA THR A 630 28.68 17.63 8.85
C THR A 630 27.24 17.65 9.35
N LEU A 631 27.04 17.17 10.58
CA LEU A 631 25.74 17.20 11.24
C LEU A 631 25.72 18.40 12.21
N THR A 632 24.83 19.36 11.97
CA THR A 632 24.62 20.53 12.83
C THR A 632 23.22 20.52 13.40
N GLY A 633 23.10 20.10 14.66
CA GLY A 633 21.81 19.90 15.31
C GLY A 633 21.03 18.79 14.60
N ASP A 634 19.85 19.14 14.08
CA ASP A 634 19.01 18.23 13.28
C ASP A 634 19.28 18.34 11.77
N GLY A 635 20.12 19.27 11.32
CA GLY A 635 20.45 19.46 9.90
C GLY A 635 21.72 18.72 9.47
N PHE A 636 21.74 18.21 8.24
CA PHE A 636 22.94 17.65 7.61
C PHE A 636 23.38 18.53 6.45
N ALA A 637 24.62 19.01 6.49
CA ALA A 637 25.22 19.82 5.44
C ALA A 637 26.24 18.99 4.66
N VAL A 638 25.99 18.80 3.36
CA VAL A 638 26.87 18.05 2.45
C VAL A 638 28.19 18.80 2.22
N ASP A 639 29.31 18.10 2.21
CA ASP A 639 30.61 18.66 1.84
C ASP A 639 30.59 19.09 0.36
N GLY A 640 30.96 20.34 0.08
CA GLY A 640 30.86 20.92 -1.26
C GLY A 640 31.62 20.12 -2.33
N GLY A 641 30.90 19.68 -3.37
CA GLY A 641 31.47 18.94 -4.51
C GLY A 641 31.63 17.43 -4.33
N ALA A 642 31.16 16.85 -3.22
CA ALA A 642 31.20 15.41 -2.99
C ALA A 642 30.23 14.66 -3.91
N THR A 643 30.77 13.85 -4.83
CA THR A 643 29.98 12.85 -5.57
C THR A 643 29.42 11.80 -4.59
N PRO A 644 28.25 11.19 -4.87
CA PRO A 644 27.72 10.12 -4.04
C PRO A 644 28.77 9.03 -3.80
N ALA A 645 28.95 8.69 -2.54
CA ALA A 645 29.94 7.72 -2.12
C ALA A 645 29.53 6.30 -2.55
N ALA A 646 30.50 5.44 -2.88
CA ALA A 646 30.21 4.10 -3.36
C ALA A 646 29.63 3.22 -2.25
N LEU A 647 28.46 2.62 -2.51
CA LEU A 647 27.76 1.73 -1.60
C LEU A 647 27.69 0.32 -2.16
N ARG A 648 27.71 -0.68 -1.27
CA ARG A 648 27.49 -2.10 -1.60
C ARG A 648 26.46 -2.69 -0.64
N LEU A 649 25.59 -3.55 -1.16
CA LEU A 649 24.69 -4.34 -0.33
C LEU A 649 25.42 -5.62 0.10
N ARG A 650 25.34 -5.96 1.39
CA ARG A 650 25.96 -7.15 1.97
C ARG A 650 24.88 -8.01 2.58
N VAL A 651 24.72 -9.23 2.07
CA VAL A 651 23.66 -10.15 2.51
C VAL A 651 24.28 -11.37 3.19
N LYS A 652 23.72 -11.74 4.34
CA LYS A 652 24.09 -12.93 5.10
C LYS A 652 22.94 -13.93 5.06
N PRO A 653 22.94 -14.89 4.11
CA PRO A 653 21.90 -15.91 4.04
C PRO A 653 22.03 -16.95 5.16
N SER A 654 23.19 -17.01 5.83
CA SER A 654 23.49 -17.88 6.96
C SER A 654 24.62 -17.25 7.81
N PRO A 655 24.79 -17.66 9.08
CA PRO A 655 25.80 -17.10 9.98
C PRO A 655 27.23 -17.14 9.43
N ASP A 656 27.57 -18.15 8.65
CA ASP A 656 28.90 -18.49 8.16
C ASP A 656 29.18 -17.97 6.74
N ARG A 657 28.23 -17.23 6.15
CA ARG A 657 28.34 -16.76 4.76
C ARG A 657 28.00 -15.29 4.60
N ILE A 658 28.83 -14.60 3.81
CA ILE A 658 28.56 -13.24 3.32
C ILE A 658 28.52 -13.31 1.79
N ALA A 659 27.51 -12.66 1.20
CA ALA A 659 27.36 -12.50 -0.23
C ALA A 659 27.24 -11.02 -0.58
N GLU A 660 27.71 -10.66 -1.78
CA GLU A 660 27.30 -9.40 -2.41
C GLU A 660 25.79 -9.46 -2.69
N GLY A 661 25.10 -8.39 -2.35
CA GLY A 661 23.70 -8.17 -2.70
C GLY A 661 23.53 -7.37 -3.98
N GLY A 662 22.28 -7.07 -4.30
CA GLY A 662 21.88 -6.31 -5.49
C GLY A 662 22.00 -4.79 -5.32
N LEU A 663 20.88 -4.09 -5.39
CA LEU A 663 20.86 -2.63 -5.30
C LEU A 663 21.17 -2.20 -3.86
N PRO A 664 22.15 -1.30 -3.63
CA PRO A 664 22.42 -0.79 -2.29
C PRO A 664 21.21 -0.01 -1.75
N ALA A 665 20.63 -0.51 -0.67
CA ALA A 665 19.45 0.06 -0.03
C ALA A 665 19.56 -0.04 1.49
N ILE A 666 18.97 0.92 2.19
CA ILE A 666 18.92 0.91 3.66
C ILE A 666 17.80 -0.03 4.09
N PRO A 667 18.06 -1.05 4.93
CA PRO A 667 17.00 -1.92 5.44
C PRO A 667 15.94 -1.11 6.20
N ARG A 668 14.66 -1.29 5.85
CA ARG A 668 13.56 -0.61 6.56
C ARG A 668 13.44 -1.05 8.01
N LEU A 669 13.05 -0.12 8.87
CA LEU A 669 12.57 -0.38 10.23
C LEU A 669 11.17 -0.99 10.16
N ALA A 670 11.04 -2.27 10.47
CA ALA A 670 9.77 -2.97 10.51
C ALA A 670 8.95 -2.57 11.76
N PRO A 671 7.61 -2.77 11.76
CA PRO A 671 6.79 -2.63 12.96
C PRO A 671 7.34 -3.44 14.14
N GLY A 672 7.35 -2.84 15.32
CA GLY A 672 7.92 -3.44 16.54
C GLY A 672 9.44 -3.27 16.64
N MET A 673 10.07 -4.23 17.32
CA MET A 673 11.48 -4.14 17.72
C MET A 673 12.41 -4.76 16.67
N THR A 674 13.32 -3.96 16.13
CA THR A 674 14.34 -4.42 15.15
C THR A 674 15.72 -4.50 15.79
N HIS A 675 16.56 -5.44 15.31
CA HIS A 675 17.92 -5.64 15.80
C HIS A 675 18.94 -5.15 14.76
N TRP A 676 19.87 -4.33 15.22
CA TRP A 676 20.88 -3.69 14.39
C TRP A 676 22.27 -3.91 14.96
N ARG A 677 23.28 -3.91 14.08
CA ARG A 677 24.68 -3.93 14.48
C ARG A 677 25.58 -3.12 13.57
N TYR A 678 26.66 -2.62 14.16
CA TYR A 678 27.77 -2.00 13.44
C TYR A 678 28.80 -3.09 13.12
N LEU A 679 29.32 -3.05 11.92
CA LEU A 679 30.26 -4.00 11.35
C LEU A 679 31.28 -3.24 10.49
N ARG A 680 32.33 -3.95 10.07
CA ARG A 680 33.34 -3.45 9.13
C ARG A 680 33.65 -4.53 8.11
N GLU A 681 33.91 -4.16 6.86
CA GLU A 681 34.27 -5.13 5.81
C GLU A 681 35.42 -6.03 6.27
N GLU A 682 35.23 -7.34 6.18
CA GLU A 682 36.26 -8.30 6.58
C GLU A 682 37.42 -8.33 5.60
N GLU A 683 38.59 -8.74 6.09
CA GLU A 683 39.77 -8.90 5.24
C GLU A 683 39.58 -10.08 4.28
N PRO A 684 40.20 -10.09 3.08
CA PRO A 684 40.01 -11.14 2.08
C PRO A 684 40.24 -12.56 2.61
N ALA A 685 41.16 -12.72 3.57
CA ALA A 685 41.42 -13.97 4.27
C ALA A 685 41.47 -13.69 5.79
N PRO A 686 40.32 -13.69 6.49
CA PRO A 686 40.32 -13.44 7.92
C PRO A 686 41.09 -14.57 8.63
N PRO A 687 41.82 -14.26 9.71
CA PRO A 687 42.59 -15.26 10.44
C PRO A 687 41.67 -16.37 10.95
N ALA A 688 42.09 -17.63 10.74
CA ALA A 688 41.33 -18.79 11.22
C ALA A 688 41.40 -18.85 12.74
N PRO A 689 40.28 -19.08 13.43
CA PRO A 689 40.26 -18.99 14.88
C PRO A 689 41.01 -20.14 15.54
N SER A 690 41.88 -19.83 16.50
CA SER A 690 42.80 -20.76 17.16
C SER A 690 42.14 -21.82 18.08
N SER A 691 40.89 -21.62 18.53
CA SER A 691 40.29 -22.46 19.59
C SER A 691 38.76 -22.58 19.58
N PHE A 692 38.04 -21.49 19.36
CA PHE A 692 36.57 -21.46 19.39
C PHE A 692 36.03 -20.84 18.11
N PRO A 693 34.77 -21.14 17.73
CA PRO A 693 34.11 -20.36 16.70
C PRO A 693 34.21 -18.87 17.01
N ALA A 694 34.64 -18.10 16.03
CA ALA A 694 34.85 -16.67 16.14
C ALA A 694 34.04 -15.93 15.09
N TRP A 695 33.67 -14.69 15.41
CA TRP A 695 33.02 -13.81 14.45
C TRP A 695 34.06 -12.87 13.83
N THR A 696 34.04 -12.75 12.49
CA THR A 696 34.80 -11.70 11.82
C THR A 696 34.22 -10.32 12.16
N ARG A 697 34.97 -9.26 11.89
CA ARG A 697 34.49 -7.88 12.05
C ARG A 697 33.29 -7.54 11.15
N GLU A 698 33.05 -8.34 10.10
CA GLU A 698 31.84 -8.26 9.28
C GLU A 698 30.72 -9.19 9.74
N GLY A 699 30.92 -9.93 10.83
CA GLY A 699 29.87 -10.75 11.42
C GLY A 699 29.61 -12.05 10.68
N ARG A 700 30.63 -12.64 10.05
CA ARG A 700 30.65 -14.04 9.61
C ARG A 700 31.19 -14.96 10.70
N LEU A 701 30.55 -16.09 10.92
CA LEU A 701 30.99 -17.13 11.85
C LEU A 701 32.05 -18.01 11.18
N LEU A 702 33.24 -18.06 11.77
CA LEU A 702 34.34 -18.94 11.36
C LEU A 702 34.32 -20.24 12.18
N THR A 703 34.49 -21.39 11.51
CA THR A 703 34.57 -22.73 12.13
C THR A 703 36.04 -23.09 12.41
N PRO A 704 36.39 -23.75 13.53
CA PRO A 704 37.77 -23.95 13.96
C PRO A 704 38.61 -24.89 13.06
N PRO A 705 39.92 -24.64 12.85
CA PRO A 705 40.92 -25.65 12.53
C PRO A 705 41.25 -26.58 13.72
N ALA A 706 41.78 -27.76 13.42
CA ALA A 706 42.24 -28.72 14.43
C ALA A 706 43.42 -28.14 15.25
N GLU A 707 43.15 -27.84 16.53
CA GLU A 707 44.04 -27.54 17.66
C GLU A 707 45.37 -26.77 17.42
N ARG A 708 45.51 -25.58 18.04
CA ARG A 708 46.41 -25.36 19.21
C ARG A 708 46.47 -23.91 19.74
N THR A 709 46.47 -23.84 21.08
CA THR A 709 47.04 -22.89 22.05
C THR A 709 47.54 -21.49 21.64
N ALA A 710 46.68 -20.46 21.77
CA ALA A 710 47.00 -19.13 22.34
C ALA A 710 45.70 -18.32 22.60
N PRO A 711 45.71 -17.27 23.45
CA PRO A 711 44.50 -16.74 24.05
C PRO A 711 44.13 -15.37 23.47
N TRP A 712 43.23 -15.33 22.48
CA TRP A 712 42.07 -14.42 22.36
C TRP A 712 41.76 -14.02 20.91
N GLU A 713 40.66 -14.58 20.39
CA GLU A 713 39.92 -14.12 19.21
C GLU A 713 38.43 -14.07 19.59
N GLY A 714 37.67 -13.12 19.02
CA GLY A 714 36.29 -12.78 19.40
C GLY A 714 35.34 -13.98 19.50
N ARG A 715 35.06 -14.41 20.74
CA ARG A 715 34.49 -15.73 21.07
C ARG A 715 32.97 -15.80 20.99
N TYR A 716 32.47 -16.97 20.58
CA TYR A 716 31.12 -17.44 20.89
C TYR A 716 31.07 -17.98 22.33
N LEU A 717 30.24 -17.42 23.22
CA LEU A 717 30.17 -17.82 24.64
C LEU A 717 28.73 -18.19 25.08
N SER A 718 28.66 -19.08 26.08
CA SER A 718 27.42 -19.53 26.72
C SER A 718 26.74 -18.43 27.53
N SER A 719 25.45 -18.61 27.87
CA SER A 719 24.60 -17.58 28.50
C SER A 719 25.09 -17.04 29.84
N LYS A 720 25.91 -17.80 30.58
CA LYS A 720 26.36 -17.44 31.94
C LYS A 720 27.60 -16.54 31.97
N GLU A 721 28.42 -16.59 30.92
CA GLU A 721 29.70 -15.84 30.82
C GLU A 721 29.53 -14.45 30.17
N ARG A 722 28.39 -14.20 29.51
CA ARG A 722 28.02 -12.91 28.89
C ARG A 722 27.99 -11.74 29.88
N ALA A 723 27.46 -11.96 31.09
CA ALA A 723 27.20 -10.88 32.04
C ALA A 723 28.47 -10.19 32.59
N MET A 724 29.62 -10.88 32.57
CA MET A 724 30.91 -10.35 33.07
C MET A 724 31.74 -9.66 31.97
N LEU A 725 31.52 -9.98 30.69
CA LEU A 725 32.30 -9.48 29.54
C LEU A 725 31.62 -8.36 28.75
N ASP A 726 30.36 -8.01 29.07
CA ASP A 726 29.63 -6.85 28.52
C ASP A 726 30.34 -5.48 28.77
N GLN A 727 31.55 -5.48 29.35
CA GLN A 727 32.43 -4.33 29.57
C GLN A 727 33.66 -4.28 28.65
N VAL A 728 33.98 -5.34 27.87
CA VAL A 728 35.20 -5.43 27.03
C VAL A 728 34.81 -5.62 25.56
N PHE A 729 35.32 -4.75 24.69
CA PHE A 729 35.01 -4.79 23.26
C PHE A 729 35.71 -5.95 22.54
N ALA A 730 35.01 -6.63 21.62
CA ALA A 730 35.62 -7.65 20.76
C ALA A 730 36.54 -7.03 19.69
N PHE A 731 36.21 -5.81 19.25
CA PHE A 731 36.95 -4.97 18.32
C PHE A 731 36.87 -3.52 18.80
N ASN A 732 37.88 -2.71 18.55
CA ASN A 732 37.86 -1.31 18.98
C ASN A 732 36.66 -0.56 18.36
N PRO A 733 36.02 0.35 19.11
CA PRO A 733 35.02 1.25 18.56
C PRO A 733 35.65 2.22 17.55
N ALA A 734 34.83 2.70 16.61
CA ALA A 734 35.31 3.54 15.51
C ALA A 734 34.37 4.70 15.13
N ALA A 735 33.08 4.61 15.45
CA ALA A 735 32.09 5.60 14.97
C ALA A 735 30.98 5.85 15.98
N ARG A 736 30.27 6.98 15.83
CA ARG A 736 28.93 7.18 16.43
C ARG A 736 27.88 6.99 15.35
N VAL A 737 26.80 6.28 15.67
CA VAL A 737 25.73 6.01 14.70
C VAL A 737 24.41 6.55 15.21
N THR A 738 23.71 7.31 14.38
CA THR A 738 22.39 7.88 14.68
C THR A 738 21.39 7.53 13.59
N PHE A 739 20.20 7.09 13.99
CA PHE A 739 19.09 6.81 13.10
C PHE A 739 18.08 7.94 13.20
N ARG A 740 17.48 8.30 12.07
CA ARG A 740 16.38 9.25 11.98
C ARG A 740 15.25 8.68 11.12
N TRP A 741 14.01 8.71 11.59
CA TRP A 741 12.87 8.21 10.82
C TRP A 741 11.57 8.89 11.22
N GLN A 742 10.59 8.86 10.32
CA GLN A 742 9.23 9.30 10.60
C GLN A 742 8.33 8.07 10.74
N PRO A 743 7.78 7.78 11.93
CA PRO A 743 6.87 6.65 12.11
C PRO A 743 5.62 6.79 11.25
N ARG A 744 5.19 5.71 10.61
CA ARG A 744 3.85 5.64 10.01
C ARG A 744 2.85 5.39 11.13
N ALA A 745 2.39 6.49 11.73
CA ALA A 745 1.29 6.49 12.70
C ALA A 745 -0.02 6.91 12.00
N PRO A 746 -1.17 6.38 12.43
CA PRO A 746 -2.44 6.92 11.98
C PRO A 746 -2.55 8.33 12.57
N PHE A 747 -2.87 9.30 11.72
CA PHE A 747 -3.32 10.61 12.22
C PHE A 747 -4.53 10.34 13.13
N SER A 748 -4.59 10.94 14.32
CA SER A 748 -5.73 10.71 15.23
C SER A 748 -6.29 12.01 15.78
N ILE A 749 -7.59 12.02 16.00
CA ILE A 749 -8.37 13.16 16.46
C ILE A 749 -9.18 12.70 17.65
N THR A 750 -9.08 13.43 18.76
CA THR A 750 -9.98 13.24 19.91
C THR A 750 -10.96 14.40 20.00
N VAL A 751 -12.25 14.11 19.85
CA VAL A 751 -13.32 15.04 20.20
C VAL A 751 -13.63 14.83 21.68
N ARG A 752 -13.48 15.87 22.50
CA ARG A 752 -13.72 15.78 23.94
C ARG A 752 -14.93 16.62 24.32
N LEU A 753 -15.88 15.96 24.97
CA LEU A 753 -17.04 16.59 25.59
C LEU A 753 -16.71 16.89 27.04
N ASP A 754 -16.95 18.13 27.44
CA ASP A 754 -16.72 18.55 28.82
C ASP A 754 -17.67 17.82 29.78
N ARG A 755 -17.14 17.47 30.96
CA ARG A 755 -17.82 16.72 32.00
C ARG A 755 -17.70 17.49 33.33
N PRO A 756 -18.61 18.45 33.57
CA PRO A 756 -18.53 19.34 34.73
C PRO A 756 -18.73 18.61 36.07
N ASP A 757 -19.51 17.52 36.09
CA ASP A 757 -19.64 16.64 37.25
C ASP A 757 -19.03 15.25 36.94
N PRO A 758 -18.00 14.79 37.68
CA PRO A 758 -17.41 13.46 37.53
C PRO A 758 -18.39 12.29 37.69
N ALA A 759 -19.58 12.50 38.26
CA ALA A 759 -20.66 11.52 38.36
C ALA A 759 -21.68 11.58 37.20
N GLU A 760 -21.69 12.65 36.38
CA GLU A 760 -22.60 12.79 35.24
C GLU A 760 -22.37 11.68 34.22
N THR A 761 -23.43 11.15 33.62
CA THR A 761 -23.36 10.19 32.50
C THR A 761 -24.20 10.69 31.33
N LEU A 762 -23.66 10.58 30.11
CA LEU A 762 -24.44 10.82 28.89
C LEU A 762 -25.06 9.50 28.39
N PRO A 763 -26.30 9.52 27.88
CA PRO A 763 -26.90 8.35 27.25
C PRO A 763 -26.06 7.86 26.06
N GLY A 764 -25.92 6.53 25.91
CA GLY A 764 -25.14 5.91 24.84
C GLY A 764 -25.53 6.41 23.45
N ALA A 765 -26.84 6.49 23.16
CA ALA A 765 -27.35 7.00 21.89
C ALA A 765 -26.98 8.46 21.60
N VAL A 766 -26.72 9.30 22.62
CA VAL A 766 -26.21 10.66 22.44
C VAL A 766 -24.72 10.62 22.09
N LEU A 767 -23.94 9.78 22.79
CA LEU A 767 -22.53 9.57 22.47
C LEU A 767 -22.34 9.01 21.06
N ASP A 768 -23.18 8.07 20.64
CA ASP A 768 -23.16 7.47 19.31
C ASP A 768 -23.47 8.51 18.23
N ARG A 769 -24.46 9.40 18.46
CA ARG A 769 -24.74 10.52 17.54
C ARG A 769 -23.59 11.49 17.39
N VAL A 770 -22.97 11.84 18.51
CA VAL A 770 -21.84 12.78 18.51
C VAL A 770 -20.65 12.14 17.79
N PHE A 771 -20.38 10.87 18.09
CA PHE A 771 -19.35 10.10 17.41
C PHE A 771 -19.63 10.00 15.90
N GLU A 772 -20.84 9.60 15.50
CA GLU A 772 -21.24 9.54 14.09
C GLU A 772 -21.20 10.91 13.38
N ALA A 773 -21.60 11.99 14.05
CA ALA A 773 -21.59 13.32 13.48
C ALA A 773 -20.17 13.83 13.28
N ALA A 774 -19.27 13.57 14.24
CA ALA A 774 -17.85 13.85 14.11
C ALA A 774 -17.18 12.94 13.06
N ASP A 775 -17.52 11.65 13.01
CA ASP A 775 -17.03 10.66 12.04
C ASP A 775 -17.43 11.02 10.60
N ARG A 776 -18.59 11.66 10.40
CA ARG A 776 -19.03 12.17 9.09
C ARG A 776 -18.29 13.41 8.61
N VAL A 777 -17.57 14.12 9.49
CA VAL A 777 -16.85 15.35 9.12
C VAL A 777 -15.36 15.29 9.43
N ARG A 778 -14.86 14.16 9.96
CA ARG A 778 -13.43 13.93 10.21
C ARG A 778 -12.69 13.65 8.90
N PRO A 779 -11.36 13.83 8.88
CA PRO A 779 -10.53 13.35 7.78
C PRO A 779 -10.55 11.81 7.70
N ALA A 780 -10.67 11.25 6.49
CA ALA A 780 -10.83 9.80 6.27
C ALA A 780 -9.68 8.96 6.86
N ALA A 781 -8.45 9.48 6.83
CA ALA A 781 -7.26 8.85 7.41
C ALA A 781 -7.06 9.12 8.91
N ALA A 782 -7.93 9.92 9.53
CA ALA A 782 -7.87 10.24 10.95
C ALA A 782 -8.62 9.19 11.78
N GLN A 783 -7.96 8.48 12.70
CA GLN A 783 -8.69 7.75 13.73
C GLN A 783 -9.42 8.73 14.64
N LEU A 784 -10.70 8.51 14.88
CA LEU A 784 -11.50 9.36 15.75
C LEU A 784 -11.75 8.68 17.08
N ARG A 785 -11.51 9.43 18.15
CA ARG A 785 -11.89 9.09 19.51
C ARG A 785 -12.88 10.11 20.04
N LEU A 786 -13.85 9.65 20.80
CA LEU A 786 -14.74 10.52 21.59
C LEU A 786 -14.43 10.29 23.07
N ALA A 787 -14.11 11.37 23.77
CA ALA A 787 -13.91 11.38 25.20
C ALA A 787 -15.01 12.16 25.91
N PHE A 788 -15.36 11.73 27.13
CA PHE A 788 -16.30 12.43 28.00
C PHE A 788 -15.65 12.68 29.37
N GLY A 789 -15.19 13.91 29.60
CA GLY A 789 -14.15 14.16 30.60
C GLY A 789 -12.83 13.54 30.14
N ASP A 790 -12.09 12.88 31.02
CA ASP A 790 -10.84 12.18 30.72
C ASP A 790 -10.99 10.86 29.92
N PRO A 791 -11.93 9.94 30.24
CA PRO A 791 -11.99 8.65 29.57
C PRO A 791 -12.46 8.73 28.12
N VAL A 792 -11.82 7.94 27.25
CA VAL A 792 -12.31 7.65 25.91
C VAL A 792 -13.51 6.70 26.01
N VAL A 793 -14.62 7.11 25.42
CA VAL A 793 -15.90 6.39 25.48
C VAL A 793 -16.31 5.77 24.14
N ARG A 794 -15.72 6.21 23.02
CA ARG A 794 -15.84 5.60 21.67
C ARG A 794 -14.55 5.77 20.88
N GLY A 795 -14.26 4.82 19.98
CA GLY A 795 -13.03 4.79 19.18
C GLY A 795 -11.86 4.19 19.97
N ASP A 796 -10.98 3.48 19.27
CA ASP A 796 -9.78 2.83 19.82
C ASP A 796 -8.55 3.74 19.81
#